data_AF-W9EEV7-F1
#
_entry.id   AF-W9EEV7-F1
#
_cell.length_a   1.000
_cell.length_b   1.000
_cell.length_c   1.000
_cell.angle_alpha   90.00
_cell.angle_beta   90.00
_cell.angle_gamma   90.00
#
_symmetry.space_group_name_H-M   'P 1'
#
loop_
_entity.id
_entity.type
_entity.pdbx_description
1 polymer ?
#
loop_
_entity_poly.entity_id
_entity_poly.type
_entity_poly.pdbx_seq_one_letter_code
_entity_poly.pdbx_strand_id
1 'polypeptide(L)'
;MDIRSYEIEIDEKSVLRYLGYKDSEPYKDLLDKIRNAINDAYDVIEPVVCFDRASFEYDNENDAIKFLSGDMINDKYIVERLKGAEYVIMAVVTIKGGIESASSRLFNDGKYMNGMIYDAIGNAALDKLCEKFYRDVADYASKEGYAVTEMMFPGDDKWDIASQKIIFKHLDASKIGVTLDENNVMRPVKSLSFILGIGKDIKSSSSHNDCSKCDFSQCIYRNEKNINYLLKVKYRDEYKEILAQDGANLFKTLIENGVPVPNSCGGYRTCGKCKVIIDDKLPVTSEEMKNLSDTELEKGVRLSCFVNIDRDLSITILDEGEISVLTDSMGLFEVDSVNPRVKKIRIKLDMPTLDDQRDDFKRICDALGFDAKIPLSVLKVLPGVLEKNGYNAICVLRKNEIISVEGSDSVGSLYGISLDIGTTTIAAYLYDIATGKMIDVFSGANPQRSYGADVISRINYTIAKEDGLYRLHMAMIEEINMIVDHFCERQGISNESIYEIVMVGNTVMMHLALGVPAKNIANSPYIPAFTSSIEVRSRDLGIDINKEGYVVTLPMVSSYVGADTVAAVLSSRISESDDIILLIDIGTNGEIVLGNKDFLISCSAAAGPAFEGAGITFGLSGVEGAIDHVDLERDPIFTTIGGKAAKGICGSGIVDVVAELFEHGIMDTTGRIMESEEVVDPVGRKFLNSLVKYDDTPSFLIDEAGGIYLTQKDIRQVQLAKGAIQAGINILMKEMDIAEKDIKRVYLAGGFGSYISIESAAAIGLIPKGLKEKAVQIGNAAGLGASFALLSDDMLEKSKVIRDKVKYIELSNKSSFQEEFLKSLYF
;
A
#
# COMPACT_ATOMS: atom_id res chain seq x y z
N MET A 1 21.14 -11.84 55.65
CA MET A 1 21.69 -10.83 54.72
C MET A 1 23.08 -11.24 54.29
N ASP A 2 23.26 -11.40 52.99
CA ASP A 2 24.49 -11.84 52.32
C ASP A 2 24.98 -10.77 51.34
N ILE A 3 26.31 -10.71 51.15
CA ILE A 3 26.95 -9.84 50.15
C ILE A 3 27.81 -10.72 49.24
N ARG A 4 27.68 -10.54 47.93
CA ARG A 4 28.44 -11.29 46.92
C ARG A 4 28.98 -10.36 45.85
N SER A 5 30.24 -10.59 45.47
CA SER A 5 30.85 -9.96 44.30
C SER A 5 30.78 -10.90 43.11
N TYR A 6 30.66 -10.33 41.91
CA TYR A 6 30.48 -11.08 40.68
C TYR A 6 31.50 -10.68 39.63
N GLU A 7 32.05 -11.65 38.92
CA GLU A 7 32.70 -11.41 37.62
C GLU A 7 31.63 -11.43 36.53
N ILE A 8 31.59 -10.40 35.68
CA ILE A 8 30.62 -10.27 34.58
C ILE A 8 31.36 -10.07 33.27
N GLU A 9 30.75 -10.50 32.17
CA GLU A 9 31.23 -10.23 30.82
C GLU A 9 30.28 -9.25 30.14
N ILE A 10 30.81 -8.10 29.75
CA ILE A 10 30.08 -7.04 29.07
C ILE A 10 30.26 -7.24 27.57
N ASP A 11 29.18 -7.59 26.87
CA ASP A 11 29.20 -7.77 25.43
C ASP A 11 28.89 -6.46 24.68
N GLU A 12 29.51 -6.31 23.51
CA GLU A 12 29.37 -5.15 22.63
C GLU A 12 27.91 -4.87 22.24
N LYS A 13 27.13 -5.92 21.98
CA LYS A 13 25.73 -5.81 21.55
C LYS A 13 24.86 -5.19 22.64
N SER A 14 25.08 -5.54 23.91
CA SER A 14 24.40 -4.95 25.06
C SER A 14 24.72 -3.46 25.20
N VAL A 15 25.99 -3.06 24.99
CA VAL A 15 26.39 -1.64 25.04
C VAL A 15 25.76 -0.84 23.90
N LEU A 16 25.76 -1.40 22.68
CA LEU A 16 25.10 -0.80 21.51
C LEU A 16 23.60 -0.59 21.72
N ARG A 17 22.92 -1.56 22.33
CA ARG A 17 21.50 -1.45 22.70
C ARG A 17 21.27 -0.26 23.64
N TYR A 18 22.10 -0.08 24.66
CA TYR A 18 22.00 1.06 25.57
C TYR A 18 22.38 2.41 24.93
N LEU A 19 23.15 2.39 23.85
CA LEU A 19 23.46 3.57 23.01
C LEU A 19 22.36 3.87 21.97
N GLY A 20 21.32 3.04 21.85
CA GLY A 20 20.21 3.22 20.91
C GLY A 20 20.40 2.55 19.54
N TYR A 21 21.45 1.75 19.35
CA TYR A 21 21.75 1.04 18.11
C TYR A 21 21.11 -0.37 18.10
N LYS A 22 19.77 -0.45 18.12
CA LYS A 22 19.04 -1.74 18.20
C LYS A 22 19.24 -2.63 16.95
N ASP A 23 18.79 -2.13 15.80
CA ASP A 23 18.83 -2.85 14.50
C ASP A 23 19.76 -2.17 13.48
N SER A 24 20.52 -1.17 13.92
CA SER A 24 21.42 -0.35 13.09
C SER A 24 22.88 -0.55 13.51
N GLU A 25 23.78 -0.81 12.56
CA GLU A 25 25.21 -0.84 12.85
C GLU A 25 25.82 0.58 12.86
N PRO A 26 26.56 0.96 13.90
CA PRO A 26 27.32 2.20 13.86
C PRO A 26 28.51 2.09 12.90
N TYR A 27 29.01 3.23 12.45
CA TYR A 27 30.20 3.30 11.63
C TYR A 27 31.43 2.75 12.38
N LYS A 28 32.36 2.14 11.63
CA LYS A 28 33.49 1.36 12.14
C LYS A 28 34.30 2.03 13.26
N ASP A 29 34.61 3.32 13.11
CA ASP A 29 35.40 4.07 14.10
C ASP A 29 34.72 4.20 15.47
N LEU A 30 33.38 4.17 15.52
CA LEU A 30 32.63 4.18 16.78
C LEU A 30 32.64 2.80 17.44
N LEU A 31 32.55 1.71 16.66
CA LEU A 31 32.66 0.34 17.18
C LEU A 31 34.01 0.12 17.86
N ASP A 32 35.10 0.55 17.23
CA ASP A 32 36.44 0.39 17.81
C ASP A 32 36.60 1.21 19.10
N LYS A 33 35.97 2.39 19.19
CA LYS A 33 35.92 3.19 20.44
C LYS A 33 35.15 2.49 21.54
N ILE A 34 34.03 1.85 21.22
CA ILE A 34 33.22 1.09 22.19
C ILE A 34 34.02 -0.09 22.73
N ARG A 35 34.66 -0.88 21.86
CA ARG A 35 35.50 -2.02 22.26
C ARG A 35 36.62 -1.62 23.21
N ASN A 36 37.33 -0.54 22.90
CA ASN A 36 38.39 -0.03 23.76
C ASN A 36 37.83 0.46 25.11
N ALA A 37 36.71 1.19 25.10
CA ALA A 37 36.08 1.65 26.31
C ALA A 37 35.57 0.50 27.20
N ILE A 38 35.06 -0.59 26.63
CA ILE A 38 34.68 -1.80 27.38
C ILE A 38 35.90 -2.40 28.09
N ASN A 39 37.03 -2.53 27.38
CA ASN A 39 38.26 -3.05 27.97
C ASN A 39 38.76 -2.18 29.13
N ASP A 40 38.79 -0.86 28.94
CA ASP A 40 39.21 0.09 29.99
C ASP A 40 38.23 0.10 31.18
N ALA A 41 36.94 -0.13 30.94
CA ALA A 41 35.91 -0.07 31.96
C ALA A 41 36.04 -1.18 33.02
N TYR A 42 36.64 -2.34 32.68
CA TYR A 42 36.85 -3.41 33.65
C TYR A 42 37.72 -3.00 34.84
N ASP A 43 38.62 -2.03 34.67
CA ASP A 43 39.46 -1.50 35.76
C ASP A 43 38.66 -0.64 36.77
N VAL A 44 37.45 -0.21 36.39
CA VAL A 44 36.61 0.73 37.15
C VAL A 44 35.19 0.21 37.40
N ILE A 45 34.99 -1.11 37.25
CA ILE A 45 33.73 -1.80 37.49
C ILE A 45 33.96 -2.90 38.54
N GLU A 46 33.22 -2.81 39.64
CA GLU A 46 33.19 -3.80 40.70
C GLU A 46 31.73 -4.19 40.98
N PRO A 47 31.22 -5.28 40.36
CA PRO A 47 29.83 -5.70 40.49
C PRO A 47 29.57 -6.37 41.84
N VAL A 48 28.63 -5.83 42.63
CA VAL A 48 28.32 -6.33 43.98
C VAL A 48 26.82 -6.39 44.22
N VAL A 49 26.36 -7.45 44.89
CA VAL A 49 24.97 -7.67 45.29
C VAL A 49 24.88 -7.80 46.81
N CYS A 50 23.89 -7.15 47.41
CA CYS A 50 23.45 -7.33 48.78
C CYS A 50 22.03 -7.90 48.75
N PHE A 51 21.78 -9.03 49.40
CA PHE A 51 20.46 -9.65 49.38
C PHE A 51 20.12 -10.35 50.69
N ASP A 52 18.84 -10.58 50.94
CA ASP A 52 18.37 -11.37 52.07
C ASP A 52 17.06 -12.07 51.75
N ARG A 53 16.78 -13.13 52.50
CA ARG A 53 15.51 -13.85 52.44
C ARG A 53 14.49 -13.17 53.34
N ALA A 54 13.31 -12.91 52.81
CA ALA A 54 12.17 -12.40 53.56
C ALA A 54 10.96 -13.34 53.43
N SER A 55 10.40 -13.71 54.58
CA SER A 55 9.12 -14.44 54.66
C SER A 55 7.95 -13.46 54.68
N PHE A 56 6.84 -13.88 54.11
CA PHE A 56 5.62 -13.08 54.03
C PHE A 56 4.37 -13.95 54.10
N GLU A 57 3.23 -13.32 54.39
CA GLU A 57 1.91 -13.94 54.37
C GLU A 57 0.99 -13.21 53.40
N TYR A 58 0.05 -13.95 52.80
CA TYR A 58 -1.01 -13.39 51.97
C TYR A 58 -2.13 -12.86 52.86
N ASP A 59 -2.35 -11.55 52.79
CA ASP A 59 -3.53 -10.91 53.34
C ASP A 59 -4.65 -10.96 52.27
N ASN A 60 -5.49 -12.00 52.36
CA ASN A 60 -6.60 -12.22 51.44
C ASN A 60 -7.71 -11.16 51.55
N GLU A 61 -7.80 -10.43 52.67
CA GLU A 61 -8.82 -9.39 52.84
C GLU A 61 -8.45 -8.13 52.05
N ASN A 62 -7.17 -7.80 52.02
CA ASN A 62 -6.65 -6.60 51.36
C ASN A 62 -5.96 -6.86 50.02
N ASP A 63 -5.98 -8.11 49.53
CA ASP A 63 -5.24 -8.59 48.35
C ASP A 63 -3.78 -8.10 48.38
N ALA A 64 -3.10 -8.33 49.50
CA ALA A 64 -1.79 -7.78 49.81
C ALA A 64 -0.81 -8.83 50.35
N ILE A 65 0.48 -8.50 50.27
CA ILE A 65 1.57 -9.28 50.86
C ILE A 65 2.07 -8.56 52.10
N LYS A 66 2.09 -9.26 53.23
CA LYS A 66 2.54 -8.72 54.52
C LYS A 66 3.82 -9.41 54.97
N PHE A 67 4.88 -8.63 55.15
CA PHE A 67 6.15 -9.12 55.69
C PHE A 67 6.09 -9.20 57.22
N LEU A 68 6.94 -10.04 57.81
CA LEU A 68 7.07 -10.18 59.28
C LEU A 68 7.45 -8.86 59.98
N SER A 69 8.07 -7.93 59.26
CA SER A 69 8.39 -6.57 59.71
C SER A 69 7.18 -5.66 59.88
N GLY A 70 6.00 -6.08 59.37
CA GLY A 70 4.77 -5.28 59.35
C GLY A 70 4.61 -4.40 58.11
N ASP A 71 5.60 -4.34 57.22
CA ASP A 71 5.47 -3.68 55.92
C ASP A 71 4.54 -4.49 55.01
N MET A 72 3.76 -3.79 54.15
CA MET A 72 2.79 -4.41 53.23
C MET A 72 3.00 -3.92 51.80
N ILE A 73 2.82 -4.82 50.83
CA ILE A 73 2.75 -4.52 49.39
C ILE A 73 1.35 -4.90 48.92
N ASN A 74 0.58 -3.93 48.42
CA ASN A 74 -0.79 -4.14 47.91
C ASN A 74 -0.90 -3.90 46.39
N ASP A 75 0.23 -3.86 45.68
CA ASP A 75 0.25 -3.79 44.23
C ASP A 75 -0.18 -5.13 43.63
N LYS A 76 -1.35 -5.14 42.99
CA LYS A 76 -1.94 -6.32 42.35
C LYS A 76 -0.97 -7.06 41.42
N TYR A 77 -0.14 -6.31 40.67
CA TYR A 77 0.89 -6.86 39.78
C TYR A 77 1.90 -7.76 40.51
N ILE A 78 2.33 -7.34 41.70
CA ILE A 78 3.30 -8.04 42.56
C ILE A 78 2.61 -9.22 43.25
N VAL A 79 1.42 -8.98 43.81
CA VAL A 79 0.66 -10.00 44.54
C VAL A 79 0.32 -11.18 43.62
N GLU A 80 -0.10 -10.92 42.37
CA GLU A 80 -0.38 -11.98 41.39
C GLU A 80 0.86 -12.81 41.03
N ARG A 81 2.02 -12.18 40.88
CA ARG A 81 3.28 -12.87 40.48
C ARG A 81 3.86 -13.71 41.58
N LEU A 82 3.67 -13.29 42.82
CA LEU A 82 4.18 -14.03 43.96
C LEU A 82 3.27 -15.21 44.32
N LYS A 83 2.04 -15.33 43.79
CA LYS A 83 1.12 -16.43 44.13
C LYS A 83 1.82 -17.79 44.00
N GLY A 84 1.81 -18.57 45.08
CA GLY A 84 2.50 -19.87 45.17
C GLY A 84 3.97 -19.79 45.64
N ALA A 85 4.54 -18.59 45.77
CA ALA A 85 5.85 -18.38 46.40
C ALA A 85 5.75 -18.55 47.92
N GLU A 86 6.75 -19.21 48.49
CA GLU A 86 6.87 -19.47 49.93
C GLU A 86 7.70 -18.40 50.66
N TYR A 87 8.58 -17.72 49.93
CA TYR A 87 9.36 -16.59 50.41
C TYR A 87 9.87 -15.75 49.23
N VAL A 88 10.41 -14.58 49.50
CA VAL A 88 11.11 -13.75 48.51
C VAL A 88 12.58 -13.59 48.86
N ILE A 89 13.40 -13.38 47.84
CA ILE A 89 14.71 -12.75 47.99
C ILE A 89 14.55 -11.27 47.68
N MET A 90 14.91 -10.41 48.63
CA MET A 90 15.06 -8.98 48.41
C MET A 90 16.53 -8.72 48.09
N ALA A 91 16.81 -7.91 47.07
CA ALA A 91 18.18 -7.60 46.68
C ALA A 91 18.37 -6.14 46.26
N VAL A 92 19.58 -5.65 46.50
CA VAL A 92 20.14 -4.41 45.92
C VAL A 92 21.44 -4.78 45.22
N VAL A 93 21.56 -4.40 43.95
CA VAL A 93 22.74 -4.64 43.11
C VAL A 93 23.35 -3.31 42.72
N THR A 94 24.67 -3.26 42.56
CA THR A 94 25.35 -2.04 42.11
C THR A 94 26.65 -2.36 41.37
N ILE A 95 27.06 -1.44 40.50
CA ILE A 95 28.41 -1.41 39.93
C ILE A 95 29.24 -0.38 40.70
N LYS A 96 30.11 -0.86 41.61
CA LYS A 96 31.14 -0.05 42.27
C LYS A 96 32.32 0.18 41.33
N GLY A 97 33.38 0.86 41.77
CA GLY A 97 34.64 0.99 41.01
C GLY A 97 34.80 2.30 40.24
N GLY A 98 33.76 3.14 40.17
CA GLY A 98 33.89 4.51 39.67
C GLY A 98 33.51 4.73 38.21
N ILE A 99 32.86 3.76 37.54
CA ILE A 99 32.31 3.94 36.18
C ILE A 99 31.41 5.19 36.05
N GLU A 100 30.58 5.48 37.05
CA GLU A 100 29.73 6.69 37.10
C GLU A 100 30.57 7.97 37.20
N SER A 101 31.64 7.94 38.00
CA SER A 101 32.58 9.06 38.13
C SER A 101 33.40 9.26 36.85
N ALA A 102 33.77 8.18 36.16
CA ALA A 102 34.47 8.22 34.87
C ALA A 102 33.56 8.83 33.79
N SER A 103 32.31 8.38 33.69
CA SER A 103 31.31 8.98 32.80
C SER A 103 31.10 10.46 33.10
N SER A 104 30.84 10.83 34.36
CA SER A 104 30.62 12.22 34.78
C SER A 104 31.81 13.14 34.46
N ARG A 105 33.05 12.65 34.65
CA ARG A 105 34.26 13.39 34.29
C ARG A 105 34.35 13.63 32.79
N LEU A 106 34.06 12.63 31.97
CA LEU A 106 34.06 12.76 30.51
C LEU A 106 33.00 13.76 30.02
N PHE A 107 31.83 13.80 30.64
CA PHE A 107 30.82 14.83 30.38
C PHE A 107 31.33 16.23 30.75
N ASN A 108 31.93 16.40 31.93
CA ASN A 108 32.48 17.69 32.38
C ASN A 108 33.65 18.18 31.52
N ASP A 109 34.45 17.26 30.97
CA ASP A 109 35.57 17.55 30.07
C ASP A 109 35.13 17.81 28.61
N GLY A 110 33.82 17.84 28.32
CA GLY A 110 33.27 18.06 26.98
C GLY A 110 33.40 16.85 26.04
N LYS A 111 33.78 15.68 26.55
CA LYS A 111 33.92 14.42 25.79
C LYS A 111 32.63 13.61 25.82
N TYR A 112 31.53 14.23 25.36
CA TYR A 112 30.16 13.71 25.52
C TYR A 112 29.96 12.28 24.99
N MET A 113 30.49 11.97 23.80
CA MET A 113 30.38 10.64 23.20
C MET A 113 31.01 9.56 24.09
N ASN A 114 32.21 9.81 24.62
CA ASN A 114 32.87 8.86 25.51
C ASN A 114 32.13 8.76 26.85
N GLY A 115 31.59 9.87 27.36
CA GLY A 115 30.74 9.88 28.54
C GLY A 115 29.49 9.00 28.38
N MET A 116 28.82 9.09 27.22
CA MET A 116 27.68 8.25 26.85
C MET A 116 28.07 6.77 26.74
N ILE A 117 29.22 6.45 26.12
CA ILE A 117 29.71 5.06 26.04
C ILE A 117 29.94 4.49 27.44
N TYR A 118 30.62 5.21 28.33
CA TYR A 118 30.87 4.75 29.69
C TYR A 118 29.57 4.62 30.52
N ASP A 119 28.58 5.48 30.29
CA ASP A 119 27.26 5.36 30.92
C ASP A 119 26.52 4.10 30.46
N ALA A 120 26.54 3.84 29.14
CA ALA A 120 25.94 2.66 28.52
C ALA A 120 26.63 1.36 28.98
N ILE A 121 27.96 1.37 29.11
CA ILE A 121 28.72 0.25 29.70
C ILE A 121 28.26 -0.01 31.14
N GLY A 122 28.06 1.04 31.95
CA GLY A 122 27.53 0.90 33.31
C GLY A 122 26.15 0.24 33.36
N ASN A 123 25.24 0.59 32.43
CA ASN A 123 23.92 -0.04 32.32
C ASN A 123 24.03 -1.51 31.85
N ALA A 124 24.88 -1.79 30.86
CA ALA A 124 25.12 -3.15 30.38
C ALA A 124 25.72 -4.05 31.47
N ALA A 125 26.66 -3.52 32.25
CA ALA A 125 27.26 -4.21 33.39
C ALA A 125 26.21 -4.55 34.46
N LEU A 126 25.31 -3.62 34.76
CA LEU A 126 24.23 -3.80 35.74
C LEU A 126 23.22 -4.86 35.29
N ASP A 127 22.85 -4.88 34.02
CA ASP A 127 21.98 -5.92 33.43
C ASP A 127 22.64 -7.31 33.50
N LYS A 128 23.93 -7.41 33.17
CA LYS A 128 24.70 -8.66 33.26
C LYS A 128 24.86 -9.16 34.69
N LEU A 129 25.00 -8.25 35.65
CA LEU A 129 25.01 -8.58 37.07
C LEU A 129 23.67 -9.19 37.50
N CYS A 130 22.54 -8.60 37.08
CA CYS A 130 21.21 -9.13 37.35
C CYS A 130 21.03 -10.52 36.71
N GLU A 131 21.42 -10.69 35.45
CA GLU A 131 21.35 -11.96 34.73
C GLU A 131 22.12 -13.07 35.48
N LYS A 132 23.34 -12.75 35.96
CA LYS A 132 24.17 -13.72 36.68
C LYS A 132 23.64 -14.03 38.08
N PHE A 133 23.21 -13.02 38.83
CA PHE A 133 22.59 -13.22 40.15
C PHE A 133 21.29 -14.04 40.04
N TYR A 134 20.45 -13.77 39.03
CA TYR A 134 19.24 -14.55 38.78
C TYR A 134 19.55 -16.02 38.56
N ARG A 135 20.52 -16.33 37.71
CA ARG A 135 20.94 -17.72 37.42
C ARG A 135 21.42 -18.43 38.69
N ASP A 136 22.24 -17.78 39.50
CA ASP A 136 22.71 -18.37 40.76
C ASP A 136 21.55 -18.70 41.71
N VAL A 137 20.56 -17.81 41.81
CA VAL A 137 19.37 -18.02 42.65
C VAL A 137 18.48 -19.12 42.07
N ALA A 138 18.26 -19.13 40.75
CA ALA A 138 17.47 -20.15 40.06
C ALA A 138 18.11 -21.54 40.17
N ASP A 139 19.43 -21.64 40.00
CA ASP A 139 20.18 -22.88 40.14
C ASP A 139 20.16 -23.39 41.59
N TYR A 140 20.24 -22.50 42.57
CA TYR A 140 20.09 -22.85 43.98
C TYR A 140 18.67 -23.34 44.29
N ALA A 141 17.64 -22.60 43.86
CA ALA A 141 16.24 -22.97 44.06
C ALA A 141 15.90 -24.32 43.42
N SER A 142 16.35 -24.54 42.19
CA SER A 142 16.15 -25.79 41.44
C SER A 142 16.73 -27.01 42.16
N LYS A 143 17.93 -26.88 42.75
CA LYS A 143 18.56 -27.96 43.56
C LYS A 143 17.74 -28.33 44.80
N GLU A 144 17.01 -27.36 45.35
CA GLU A 144 16.13 -27.53 46.50
C GLU A 144 14.68 -27.88 46.12
N GLY A 145 14.41 -28.08 44.81
CA GLY A 145 13.09 -28.46 44.29
C GLY A 145 12.09 -27.30 44.20
N TYR A 146 12.56 -26.06 44.17
CA TYR A 146 11.75 -24.84 44.00
C TYR A 146 11.93 -24.25 42.60
N ALA A 147 10.93 -23.50 42.14
CA ALA A 147 11.03 -22.60 40.99
C ALA A 147 11.25 -21.15 41.44
N VAL A 148 11.56 -20.27 40.48
CA VAL A 148 11.80 -18.83 40.70
C VAL A 148 10.94 -17.99 39.73
N THR A 149 10.35 -16.89 40.21
CA THR A 149 9.65 -15.89 39.37
C THR A 149 10.66 -15.03 38.60
N GLU A 150 10.23 -14.19 37.67
CA GLU A 150 11.05 -13.06 37.19
C GLU A 150 11.47 -12.10 38.33
N MET A 151 12.46 -11.24 38.06
CA MET A 151 12.79 -10.12 38.95
C MET A 151 11.75 -9.01 38.80
N MET A 152 11.29 -8.46 39.92
CA MET A 152 10.34 -7.35 39.96
C MET A 152 10.99 -6.13 40.60
N PHE A 153 10.96 -4.97 39.93
CA PHE A 153 11.68 -3.77 40.34
C PHE A 153 10.71 -2.66 40.77
N PRO A 154 10.86 -2.03 41.95
CA PRO A 154 10.11 -0.82 42.26
C PRO A 154 10.47 0.30 41.28
N GLY A 155 9.45 0.95 40.71
CA GLY A 155 9.60 1.97 39.66
C GLY A 155 9.28 1.46 38.25
N ASP A 156 9.06 0.16 38.06
CA ASP A 156 8.42 -0.35 36.85
C ASP A 156 6.97 0.16 36.76
N ASP A 157 6.40 0.26 35.55
CA ASP A 157 5.07 0.86 35.23
C ASP A 157 3.88 0.34 36.07
N LYS A 158 4.09 -0.75 36.82
CA LYS A 158 3.08 -1.44 37.62
C LYS A 158 3.43 -1.57 39.11
N TRP A 159 4.53 -0.97 39.58
CA TRP A 159 4.94 -0.97 40.99
C TRP A 159 5.60 0.34 41.41
N ASP A 160 5.03 1.04 42.39
CA ASP A 160 5.51 2.35 42.84
C ASP A 160 6.97 2.31 43.36
N ILE A 161 7.82 3.22 42.88
CA ILE A 161 9.22 3.39 43.29
C ILE A 161 9.38 3.60 44.80
N ALA A 162 8.38 4.18 45.47
CA ALA A 162 8.39 4.37 46.93
C ALA A 162 8.48 3.03 47.69
N SER A 163 8.05 1.93 47.07
CA SER A 163 8.11 0.58 47.65
C SER A 163 9.53 0.08 47.87
N GLN A 164 10.54 0.65 47.21
CA GLN A 164 11.93 0.29 47.49
C GLN A 164 12.35 0.60 48.94
N LYS A 165 11.66 1.52 49.65
CA LYS A 165 11.89 1.76 51.07
C LYS A 165 11.70 0.48 51.90
N ILE A 166 10.82 -0.42 51.46
CA ILE A 166 10.62 -1.73 52.10
C ILE A 166 11.90 -2.56 51.97
N ILE A 167 12.50 -2.60 50.77
CA ILE A 167 13.76 -3.31 50.52
C ILE A 167 14.90 -2.74 51.38
N PHE A 168 15.04 -1.40 51.43
CA PHE A 168 16.10 -0.73 52.20
C PHE A 168 15.88 -0.79 53.73
N LYS A 169 14.67 -1.06 54.23
CA LYS A 169 14.45 -1.38 55.64
C LYS A 169 14.92 -2.79 56.00
N HIS A 170 14.80 -3.73 55.07
CA HIS A 170 15.21 -5.13 55.26
C HIS A 170 16.69 -5.37 54.97
N LEU A 171 17.29 -4.55 54.09
CA LEU A 171 18.69 -4.65 53.67
C LEU A 171 19.49 -3.42 54.04
N ASP A 172 20.60 -3.63 54.74
CA ASP A 172 21.60 -2.58 54.96
C ASP A 172 22.50 -2.44 53.73
N ALA A 173 21.95 -1.84 52.67
CA ALA A 173 22.63 -1.60 51.40
C ALA A 173 23.84 -0.64 51.52
N SER A 174 23.98 0.08 52.64
CA SER A 174 25.14 0.92 52.91
C SER A 174 26.45 0.12 52.95
N LYS A 175 26.38 -1.19 53.28
CA LYS A 175 27.53 -2.11 53.24
C LYS A 175 28.06 -2.36 51.82
N ILE A 176 27.22 -2.18 50.80
CA ILE A 176 27.62 -2.17 49.40
C ILE A 176 27.74 -0.75 48.84
N GLY A 177 27.81 0.27 49.71
CA GLY A 177 27.98 1.66 49.33
C GLY A 177 26.76 2.28 48.65
N VAL A 178 25.60 1.63 48.69
CA VAL A 178 24.36 2.15 48.11
C VAL A 178 23.55 2.84 49.19
N THR A 179 23.11 4.06 48.91
CA THR A 179 22.21 4.84 49.77
C THR A 179 20.96 5.23 49.00
N LEU A 180 19.85 5.43 49.72
CA LEU A 180 18.59 5.89 49.16
C LEU A 180 18.29 7.29 49.69
N ASP A 181 18.07 8.25 48.80
CA ASP A 181 17.73 9.62 49.18
C ASP A 181 16.23 9.81 49.47
N GLU A 182 15.88 11.02 49.91
CA GLU A 182 14.50 11.39 50.26
C GLU A 182 13.52 11.30 49.07
N ASN A 183 14.05 11.41 47.85
CA ASN A 183 13.31 11.35 46.59
C ASN A 183 13.33 9.96 45.97
N ASN A 184 13.68 8.92 46.73
CA ASN A 184 13.68 7.55 46.23
C ASN A 184 14.73 7.32 45.12
N VAL A 185 15.85 8.05 45.11
CA VAL A 185 16.95 7.82 44.16
C VAL A 185 18.09 7.08 44.86
N MET A 186 18.57 6.00 44.24
CA MET A 186 19.74 5.27 44.70
C MET A 186 21.04 5.97 44.30
N ARG A 187 22.02 5.96 45.19
CA ARG A 187 23.39 6.45 44.95
C ARG A 187 24.39 5.38 45.37
N PRO A 188 25.27 4.88 44.46
CA PRO A 188 25.44 5.23 43.04
C PRO A 188 24.18 5.07 42.18
N VAL A 189 24.10 5.78 41.04
CA VAL A 189 22.93 5.71 40.13
C VAL A 189 22.89 4.38 39.39
N LYS A 190 24.04 3.74 39.18
CA LYS A 190 24.15 2.40 38.58
C LYS A 190 23.86 1.30 39.60
N SER A 191 22.65 1.37 40.16
CA SER A 191 22.12 0.43 41.14
C SER A 191 20.67 0.06 40.82
N LEU A 192 20.27 -1.15 41.16
CA LEU A 192 18.87 -1.62 41.07
C LEU A 192 18.47 -2.27 42.40
N SER A 193 17.19 -2.19 42.73
CA SER A 193 16.59 -2.95 43.83
C SER A 193 15.42 -3.75 43.29
N PHE A 194 15.24 -4.97 43.79
CA PHE A 194 14.18 -5.87 43.31
C PHE A 194 13.84 -6.95 44.32
N ILE A 195 12.73 -7.63 44.03
CA ILE A 195 12.33 -8.88 44.69
C ILE A 195 12.13 -9.99 43.66
N LEU A 196 12.32 -11.23 44.10
CA LEU A 196 12.00 -12.44 43.32
C LEU A 196 11.37 -13.47 44.28
N GLY A 197 10.32 -14.15 43.82
CA GLY A 197 9.61 -15.17 44.58
C GLY A 197 10.21 -16.57 44.36
N ILE A 198 10.25 -17.37 45.42
CA ILE A 198 10.70 -18.76 45.38
C ILE A 198 9.62 -19.66 46.00
N GLY A 199 9.22 -20.71 45.29
CA GLY A 199 8.17 -21.64 45.73
C GLY A 199 8.03 -22.85 44.81
N LYS A 200 7.26 -23.86 45.24
CA LYS A 200 7.05 -25.10 44.48
C LYS A 200 5.98 -24.95 43.40
N ASP A 201 4.96 -24.15 43.68
CA ASP A 201 3.78 -23.97 42.84
C ASP A 201 3.82 -22.62 42.10
N ILE A 202 4.99 -22.26 41.55
CA ILE A 202 5.14 -21.05 40.74
C ILE A 202 5.54 -21.39 39.31
N LYS A 203 5.08 -20.56 38.36
CA LYS A 203 5.44 -20.68 36.95
C LYS A 203 6.89 -20.21 36.78
N SER A 204 7.80 -21.15 36.51
CA SER A 204 9.22 -20.85 36.30
C SER A 204 9.44 -19.86 35.14
N SER A 205 10.24 -18.83 35.36
CA SER A 205 10.71 -17.91 34.31
C SER A 205 12.08 -18.33 33.78
N SER A 206 12.22 -18.40 32.46
CA SER A 206 13.47 -18.75 31.77
C SER A 206 14.50 -17.62 31.68
N SER A 207 14.18 -16.43 32.19
CA SER A 207 15.00 -15.21 32.11
C SER A 207 14.75 -14.32 33.33
N HIS A 208 15.73 -13.50 33.70
CA HIS A 208 15.58 -12.51 34.77
C HIS A 208 14.54 -11.43 34.40
N ASN A 209 14.39 -11.14 33.11
CA ASN A 209 13.43 -10.21 32.52
C ASN A 209 12.68 -10.86 31.34
N ASP A 210 11.35 -10.68 31.25
CA ASP A 210 10.52 -11.16 30.13
C ASP A 210 9.93 -9.99 29.32
N CYS A 211 10.68 -9.56 28.30
CA CYS A 211 10.27 -8.46 27.42
C CYS A 211 9.00 -8.78 26.60
N SER A 212 8.68 -10.06 26.36
CA SER A 212 7.53 -10.46 25.53
C SER A 212 6.18 -10.08 26.17
N LYS A 213 6.16 -9.96 27.50
CA LYS A 213 4.97 -9.57 28.29
C LYS A 213 4.94 -8.09 28.67
N CYS A 214 5.88 -7.29 28.15
CA CYS A 214 5.93 -5.86 28.39
C CYS A 214 4.97 -5.11 27.44
N ASP A 215 4.08 -4.31 28.01
CA ASP A 215 3.08 -3.53 27.25
C ASP A 215 3.70 -2.33 26.51
N PHE A 216 4.96 -1.98 26.80
CA PHE A 216 5.69 -0.89 26.13
C PHE A 216 6.36 -1.37 24.83
N SER A 217 5.57 -1.45 23.75
CA SER A 217 5.98 -1.98 22.44
C SER A 217 7.10 -1.19 21.76
N GLN A 218 7.25 0.10 22.09
CA GLN A 218 8.26 1.00 21.51
C GLN A 218 9.58 1.04 22.31
N CYS A 219 9.80 0.10 23.23
CA CYS A 219 11.02 0.07 24.03
C CYS A 219 12.26 -0.18 23.15
N ILE A 220 13.11 0.85 23.02
CA ILE A 220 14.40 0.75 22.30
C ILE A 220 15.39 -0.23 22.97
N TYR A 221 15.14 -0.59 24.23
CA TYR A 221 15.94 -1.53 25.02
C TYR A 221 15.33 -2.95 25.05
N ARG A 222 14.23 -3.20 24.34
CA ARG A 222 13.53 -4.49 24.30
C ARG A 222 14.48 -5.61 23.85
N ASN A 223 14.63 -6.62 24.70
CA ASN A 223 15.52 -7.76 24.49
C ASN A 223 14.70 -9.04 24.25
N GLU A 224 14.10 -9.16 23.05
CA GLU A 224 13.41 -10.38 22.62
C GLU A 224 14.42 -11.37 22.04
N LYS A 225 14.23 -12.68 22.29
CA LYS A 225 14.87 -13.71 21.46
C LYS A 225 14.21 -13.59 20.09
N ASN A 226 14.89 -12.96 19.13
CA ASN A 226 14.45 -12.92 17.74
C ASN A 226 14.49 -14.35 17.15
N ILE A 227 13.42 -15.11 17.37
CA ILE A 227 13.14 -16.29 16.56
C ILE A 227 12.57 -15.74 15.25
N ASN A 228 13.35 -15.84 14.19
CA ASN A 228 12.93 -15.49 12.85
C ASN A 228 12.70 -16.78 12.07
N TYR A 229 11.67 -16.78 11.25
CA TYR A 229 11.33 -17.84 10.32
C TYR A 229 11.54 -17.36 8.89
N LEU A 230 11.96 -18.27 8.02
CA LEU A 230 12.16 -18.01 6.61
C LEU A 230 10.86 -18.30 5.84
N LEU A 231 10.33 -17.28 5.19
CA LEU A 231 9.23 -17.43 4.25
C LEU A 231 9.81 -17.50 2.83
N LYS A 232 9.54 -18.60 2.12
CA LYS A 232 9.83 -18.74 0.69
C LYS A 232 8.57 -18.42 -0.09
N VAL A 233 8.54 -17.23 -0.67
CA VAL A 233 7.36 -16.70 -1.34
C VAL A 233 7.53 -16.76 -2.85
N LYS A 234 6.66 -17.51 -3.52
CA LYS A 234 6.57 -17.54 -4.98
C LYS A 234 5.52 -16.51 -5.44
N TYR A 235 5.94 -15.55 -6.25
CA TYR A 235 5.06 -14.54 -6.85
C TYR A 235 5.51 -14.26 -8.30
N ARG A 236 4.58 -14.34 -9.27
CA ARG A 236 4.82 -14.07 -10.71
C ARG A 236 6.12 -14.69 -11.25
N ASP A 237 6.31 -15.99 -10.96
CA ASP A 237 7.48 -16.82 -11.30
C ASP A 237 8.82 -16.48 -10.64
N GLU A 238 8.86 -15.47 -9.78
CA GLU A 238 10.00 -15.17 -8.92
C GLU A 238 9.87 -15.78 -7.52
N TYR A 239 11.01 -16.00 -6.88
CA TYR A 239 11.09 -16.41 -5.49
C TYR A 239 11.69 -15.29 -4.64
N LYS A 240 10.97 -14.94 -3.58
CA LYS A 240 11.42 -13.98 -2.57
C LYS A 240 11.58 -14.68 -1.24
N GLU A 241 12.74 -14.51 -0.62
CA GLU A 241 13.00 -14.96 0.74
C GLU A 241 12.75 -13.80 1.71
N ILE A 242 11.83 -14.00 2.67
CA ILE A 242 11.46 -13.00 3.66
C ILE A 242 11.72 -13.57 5.04
N LEU A 243 12.48 -12.85 5.87
CA LEU A 243 12.62 -13.17 7.28
C LEU A 243 11.48 -12.55 8.07
N ALA A 244 10.76 -13.36 8.83
CA ALA A 244 9.60 -12.95 9.60
C ALA A 244 9.75 -13.32 11.07
N GLN A 245 9.33 -12.44 11.97
CA GLN A 245 9.37 -12.70 13.40
C GLN A 245 8.31 -13.74 13.82
N ASP A 246 8.62 -14.54 14.84
CA ASP A 246 7.64 -15.41 15.49
C ASP A 246 6.38 -14.64 15.92
N GLY A 247 5.22 -15.22 15.64
CA GLY A 247 3.90 -14.63 15.87
C GLY A 247 3.47 -13.54 14.87
N ALA A 248 4.33 -13.13 13.92
CA ALA A 248 3.98 -12.09 12.95
C ALA A 248 2.81 -12.51 12.05
N ASN A 249 1.96 -11.55 11.67
CA ASN A 249 0.82 -11.84 10.81
C ASN A 249 1.25 -11.95 9.34
N LEU A 250 0.96 -13.08 8.69
CA LEU A 250 1.43 -13.36 7.34
C LEU A 250 1.02 -12.31 6.31
N PHE A 251 -0.24 -11.87 6.31
CA PHE A 251 -0.69 -10.80 5.40
C PHE A 251 0.14 -9.53 5.57
N LYS A 252 0.30 -9.05 6.81
CA LYS A 252 1.09 -7.84 7.09
C LYS A 252 2.55 -8.03 6.66
N THR A 253 3.15 -9.17 6.99
CA THR A 253 4.54 -9.46 6.62
C THR A 253 4.75 -9.48 5.11
N LEU A 254 3.83 -10.06 4.34
CA LEU A 254 3.90 -10.06 2.87
C LEU A 254 3.80 -8.64 2.32
N ILE A 255 2.78 -7.87 2.72
CA ILE A 255 2.60 -6.48 2.28
C ILE A 255 3.79 -5.61 2.70
N GLU A 256 4.32 -5.79 3.91
CA GLU A 256 5.44 -5.01 4.43
C GLU A 256 6.74 -5.26 3.69
N ASN A 257 6.87 -6.42 3.07
CA ASN A 257 8.01 -6.81 2.23
C ASN A 257 7.71 -6.66 0.74
N GLY A 258 6.69 -5.87 0.36
CA GLY A 258 6.38 -5.56 -1.04
C GLY A 258 5.86 -6.75 -1.84
N VAL A 259 5.34 -7.79 -1.18
CA VAL A 259 4.62 -8.88 -1.86
C VAL A 259 3.13 -8.56 -1.84
N PRO A 260 2.50 -8.32 -3.00
CA PRO A 260 1.10 -7.96 -3.03
C PRO A 260 0.22 -9.18 -2.74
N VAL A 261 -0.84 -8.95 -1.97
CA VAL A 261 -1.89 -9.94 -1.69
C VAL A 261 -3.24 -9.28 -1.94
N PRO A 262 -4.16 -9.92 -2.72
CA PRO A 262 -5.50 -9.39 -2.96
C PRO A 262 -6.24 -9.12 -1.65
N ASN A 263 -6.79 -7.92 -1.46
CA ASN A 263 -7.60 -7.63 -0.28
C ASN A 263 -8.55 -6.44 -0.52
N SER A 264 -9.64 -6.39 0.25
CA SER A 264 -10.54 -5.21 0.29
C SER A 264 -10.70 -4.64 1.70
N CYS A 265 -10.16 -5.31 2.73
CA CYS A 265 -10.31 -4.88 4.11
C CYS A 265 -9.01 -4.40 4.76
N GLY A 266 -7.84 -4.51 4.12
CA GLY A 266 -6.55 -4.16 4.75
C GLY A 266 -6.07 -5.18 5.79
N GLY A 267 -6.52 -6.44 5.72
CA GLY A 267 -6.11 -7.49 6.66
C GLY A 267 -6.93 -7.57 7.96
N TYR A 268 -8.05 -6.85 8.06
CA TYR A 268 -8.93 -6.84 9.24
C TYR A 268 -9.88 -8.05 9.33
N ARG A 269 -9.61 -9.12 8.58
CA ARG A 269 -10.31 -10.42 8.69
C ARG A 269 -11.81 -10.42 8.33
N THR A 270 -12.25 -9.49 7.47
CA THR A 270 -13.68 -9.36 7.13
C THR A 270 -14.06 -9.67 5.69
N CYS A 271 -13.13 -9.64 4.74
CA CYS A 271 -13.47 -9.70 3.30
C CYS A 271 -13.25 -11.05 2.60
N GLY A 272 -12.52 -12.00 3.20
CA GLY A 272 -12.26 -13.32 2.59
C GLY A 272 -11.34 -13.34 1.35
N LYS A 273 -10.75 -12.21 0.93
CA LYS A 273 -10.03 -12.10 -0.36
C LYS A 273 -8.53 -12.40 -0.32
N CYS A 274 -7.89 -12.36 0.84
CA CYS A 274 -6.42 -12.49 0.97
C CYS A 274 -5.90 -13.93 0.86
N LYS A 275 -6.35 -14.62 -0.18
CA LYS A 275 -6.07 -16.03 -0.44
C LYS A 275 -4.62 -16.21 -0.89
N VAL A 276 -3.93 -17.17 -0.26
CA VAL A 276 -2.59 -17.64 -0.61
C VAL A 276 -2.57 -19.16 -0.55
N ILE A 277 -1.70 -19.82 -1.30
CA ILE A 277 -1.44 -21.25 -1.11
C ILE A 277 -0.28 -21.38 -0.13
N ILE A 278 -0.46 -22.20 0.90
CA ILE A 278 0.60 -22.61 1.82
C ILE A 278 0.78 -24.11 1.68
N ASP A 279 1.99 -24.54 1.37
CA ASP A 279 2.28 -25.97 1.13
C ASP A 279 2.13 -26.81 2.42
N ASP A 280 2.27 -26.18 3.59
CA ASP A 280 2.09 -26.80 4.89
C ASP A 280 0.62 -26.91 5.31
N LYS A 281 0.26 -28.06 5.90
CA LYS A 281 -1.06 -28.29 6.51
C LYS A 281 -1.18 -27.57 7.85
N LEU A 282 -1.61 -26.31 7.80
CA LEU A 282 -1.88 -25.50 8.98
C LEU A 282 -3.32 -25.70 9.50
N PRO A 283 -3.58 -25.57 10.82
CA PRO A 283 -4.93 -25.57 11.38
C PRO A 283 -5.78 -24.45 10.78
N VAL A 284 -7.02 -24.75 10.39
CA VAL A 284 -7.95 -23.80 9.77
C VAL A 284 -8.93 -23.29 10.82
N THR A 285 -9.13 -21.98 10.89
CA THR A 285 -10.08 -21.37 11.82
C THR A 285 -11.53 -21.53 11.33
N SER A 286 -12.50 -21.52 12.24
CA SER A 286 -13.93 -21.57 11.88
C SER A 286 -14.39 -20.38 11.05
N GLU A 287 -13.69 -19.24 11.16
CA GLU A 287 -13.95 -18.03 10.36
C GLU A 287 -13.38 -18.15 8.95
N GLU A 288 -12.25 -18.84 8.76
CA GLU A 288 -11.73 -19.18 7.42
C GLU A 288 -12.65 -20.15 6.69
N MET A 289 -13.22 -21.15 7.37
CA MET A 289 -14.15 -22.12 6.76
C MET A 289 -15.42 -21.47 6.21
N LYS A 290 -15.81 -20.27 6.71
CA LYS A 290 -16.95 -19.53 6.16
C LYS A 290 -16.66 -18.87 4.81
N ASN A 291 -15.38 -18.63 4.51
CA ASN A 291 -14.94 -17.85 3.35
C ASN A 291 -14.22 -18.69 2.29
N LEU A 292 -13.88 -19.94 2.61
CA LEU A 292 -13.17 -20.88 1.75
C LEU A 292 -13.99 -22.15 1.57
N SER A 293 -14.06 -22.64 0.33
CA SER A 293 -14.67 -23.93 0.03
C SER A 293 -13.78 -25.09 0.50
N ASP A 294 -14.38 -26.27 0.71
CA ASP A 294 -13.64 -27.49 1.06
C ASP A 294 -12.54 -27.80 0.03
N THR A 295 -12.83 -27.57 -1.26
CA THR A 295 -11.86 -27.81 -2.34
C THR A 295 -10.66 -26.84 -2.31
N GLU A 296 -10.85 -25.62 -1.83
CA GLU A 296 -9.76 -24.65 -1.68
C GLU A 296 -8.88 -25.03 -0.49
N LEU A 297 -9.48 -25.44 0.63
CA LEU A 297 -8.76 -25.91 1.80
C LEU A 297 -7.92 -27.16 1.50
N GLU A 298 -8.46 -28.11 0.72
CA GLU A 298 -7.74 -29.30 0.27
C GLU A 298 -6.51 -28.97 -0.59
N LYS A 299 -6.56 -27.87 -1.35
CA LYS A 299 -5.45 -27.37 -2.19
C LYS A 299 -4.43 -26.53 -1.41
N GLY A 300 -4.57 -26.39 -0.09
CA GLY A 300 -3.69 -25.59 0.75
C GLY A 300 -3.98 -24.09 0.70
N VAL A 301 -5.14 -23.67 0.19
CA VAL A 301 -5.53 -22.25 0.17
C VAL A 301 -5.88 -21.79 1.58
N ARG A 302 -5.30 -20.67 2.00
CA ARG A 302 -5.50 -20.04 3.31
C ARG A 302 -5.75 -18.55 3.16
N LEU A 303 -6.41 -17.94 4.14
CA LEU A 303 -6.51 -16.49 4.23
C LEU A 303 -5.29 -15.98 5.01
N SER A 304 -4.35 -15.33 4.32
CA SER A 304 -3.09 -14.85 4.91
C SER A 304 -3.28 -13.94 6.14
N CYS A 305 -4.41 -13.22 6.27
CA CYS A 305 -4.68 -12.38 7.44
C CYS A 305 -5.06 -13.18 8.71
N PHE A 306 -5.37 -14.46 8.57
CA PHE A 306 -5.64 -15.39 9.67
C PHE A 306 -4.42 -16.23 10.06
N VAL A 307 -3.34 -16.19 9.29
CA VAL A 307 -2.12 -16.95 9.56
C VAL A 307 -1.15 -16.11 10.38
N ASN A 308 -0.73 -16.64 11.53
CA ASN A 308 0.40 -16.14 12.28
C ASN A 308 1.61 -17.05 11.99
N ILE A 309 2.78 -16.45 11.84
CA ILE A 309 4.01 -17.12 11.45
C ILE A 309 4.69 -17.68 12.69
N ASP A 310 4.80 -18.99 12.79
CA ASP A 310 5.44 -19.71 13.91
C ASP A 310 6.40 -20.82 13.43
N ARG A 311 6.70 -20.81 12.13
CA ARG A 311 7.57 -21.75 11.41
C ARG A 311 7.97 -21.17 10.05
N ASP A 312 8.98 -21.77 9.42
CA ASP A 312 9.30 -21.50 8.02
C ASP A 312 8.11 -21.90 7.14
N LEU A 313 7.75 -21.09 6.14
CA LEU A 313 6.60 -21.35 5.28
C LEU A 313 6.99 -21.22 3.80
N SER A 314 6.50 -22.14 2.97
CA SER A 314 6.47 -21.98 1.51
C SER A 314 5.09 -21.46 1.10
N ILE A 315 5.06 -20.28 0.49
CA ILE A 315 3.83 -19.56 0.13
C ILE A 315 3.83 -19.32 -1.37
N THR A 316 2.73 -19.65 -2.04
CA THR A 316 2.48 -19.22 -3.42
C THR A 316 1.36 -18.18 -3.43
N ILE A 317 1.65 -17.00 -3.98
CA ILE A 317 0.66 -15.95 -4.17
C ILE A 317 -0.25 -16.33 -5.34
N LEU A 318 -1.56 -16.32 -5.08
CA LEU A 318 -2.58 -16.50 -6.10
C LEU A 318 -2.72 -15.18 -6.86
N ASP A 319 -2.09 -15.08 -8.03
CA ASP A 319 -2.36 -13.98 -8.93
C ASP A 319 -3.71 -14.24 -9.59
N GLU A 320 -4.67 -13.34 -9.36
CA GLU A 320 -5.85 -13.26 -10.22
C GLU A 320 -5.29 -12.84 -11.59
N GLY A 321 -5.31 -13.76 -12.56
CA GLY A 321 -4.60 -13.62 -13.84
C GLY A 321 -4.87 -12.33 -14.61
N GLU A 322 -4.23 -12.17 -15.78
CA GLU A 322 -4.34 -10.98 -16.63
C GLU A 322 -5.77 -10.42 -16.65
N ILE A 323 -5.94 -9.20 -16.12
CA ILE A 323 -7.19 -8.46 -16.25
C ILE A 323 -7.28 -8.10 -17.72
N SER A 324 -8.12 -8.84 -18.44
CA SER A 324 -8.41 -8.58 -19.83
C SER A 324 -9.31 -7.34 -19.94
N VAL A 325 -8.69 -6.15 -19.98
CA VAL A 325 -9.33 -5.01 -20.62
C VAL A 325 -9.13 -5.24 -22.11
N LEU A 326 -10.12 -5.80 -22.82
CA LEU A 326 -10.04 -5.87 -24.28
C LEU A 326 -9.99 -4.41 -24.80
N THR A 327 -8.84 -4.04 -25.34
CA THR A 327 -8.58 -2.69 -25.86
C THR A 327 -9.08 -2.50 -27.30
N ASP A 328 -9.97 -3.40 -27.77
CA ASP A 328 -10.46 -3.49 -29.15
C ASP A 328 -11.24 -2.25 -29.63
N SER A 329 -11.61 -1.35 -28.72
CA SER A 329 -12.36 -0.11 -29.03
C SER A 329 -11.47 1.09 -29.42
N MET A 330 -10.14 0.94 -29.51
CA MET A 330 -9.21 2.03 -29.89
C MET A 330 -9.31 2.54 -31.35
N GLY A 331 -10.29 2.09 -32.14
CA GLY A 331 -10.46 2.50 -33.54
C GLY A 331 -11.43 3.67 -33.80
N LEU A 332 -12.10 4.21 -32.78
CA LEU A 332 -13.13 5.25 -32.96
C LEU A 332 -12.54 6.65 -33.21
N PHE A 333 -11.38 6.94 -32.64
CA PHE A 333 -10.73 8.25 -32.76
C PHE A 333 -9.23 8.08 -32.97
N GLU A 334 -8.69 8.81 -33.94
CA GLU A 334 -7.26 8.87 -34.24
C GLU A 334 -6.73 10.29 -34.09
N VAL A 335 -5.40 10.40 -33.94
CA VAL A 335 -4.71 11.68 -33.99
C VAL A 335 -4.65 12.16 -35.44
N ASP A 336 -5.11 13.39 -35.70
CA ASP A 336 -5.15 13.96 -37.06
C ASP A 336 -3.75 14.05 -37.71
N SER A 337 -2.73 14.36 -36.90
CA SER A 337 -1.34 14.45 -37.35
C SER A 337 -0.36 14.13 -36.22
N VAL A 338 0.57 13.23 -36.49
CA VAL A 338 1.67 12.87 -35.58
C VAL A 338 2.68 14.02 -35.54
N ASN A 339 2.86 14.62 -34.36
CA ASN A 339 3.80 15.71 -34.10
C ASN A 339 4.50 15.48 -32.75
N PRO A 340 5.32 14.42 -32.63
CA PRO A 340 5.95 14.07 -31.37
C PRO A 340 6.96 15.13 -30.96
N ARG A 341 7.11 15.30 -29.63
CA ARG A 341 8.15 16.17 -29.06
C ARG A 341 9.55 15.64 -29.30
N VAL A 342 9.69 14.33 -29.45
CA VAL A 342 10.94 13.64 -29.72
C VAL A 342 11.11 13.39 -31.21
N LYS A 343 12.26 13.77 -31.78
CA LYS A 343 12.57 13.63 -33.20
C LYS A 343 14.00 13.13 -33.38
N LYS A 344 14.20 12.24 -34.36
CA LYS A 344 15.54 11.81 -34.79
C LYS A 344 15.99 12.67 -35.97
N ILE A 345 17.13 13.33 -35.84
CA ILE A 345 17.77 14.09 -36.92
C ILE A 345 19.10 13.43 -37.27
N ARG A 346 19.22 12.99 -38.53
CA ARG A 346 20.49 12.53 -39.07
C ARG A 346 21.40 13.71 -39.32
N ILE A 347 22.62 13.62 -38.80
CA ILE A 347 23.66 14.61 -39.01
C ILE A 347 24.87 13.96 -39.68
N LYS A 348 25.47 14.71 -40.59
CA LYS A 348 26.73 14.38 -41.23
C LYS A 348 27.68 15.54 -40.97
N LEU A 349 28.68 15.30 -40.15
CA LEU A 349 29.64 16.31 -39.73
C LEU A 349 30.94 16.16 -40.54
N ASP A 350 31.60 17.28 -40.80
CA ASP A 350 32.96 17.27 -41.31
C ASP A 350 33.92 16.74 -40.23
N MET A 351 34.84 15.85 -40.63
CA MET A 351 35.87 15.34 -39.74
C MET A 351 36.73 16.50 -39.19
N PRO A 352 37.14 16.46 -37.91
CA PRO A 352 38.02 17.48 -37.35
C PRO A 352 39.35 17.53 -38.09
N THR A 353 39.87 18.74 -38.32
CA THR A 353 41.15 18.98 -38.98
C THR A 353 41.94 20.05 -38.23
N LEU A 354 43.19 20.29 -38.63
CA LEU A 354 43.96 21.42 -38.09
C LEU A 354 43.35 22.78 -38.46
N ASP A 355 42.63 22.86 -39.58
CA ASP A 355 41.98 24.08 -40.07
C ASP A 355 40.59 24.29 -39.45
N ASP A 356 39.95 23.23 -38.96
CA ASP A 356 38.67 23.27 -38.26
C ASP A 356 38.77 22.52 -36.92
N GLN A 357 39.00 23.29 -35.84
CA GLN A 357 39.19 22.82 -34.47
C GLN A 357 37.97 23.09 -33.57
N ARG A 358 36.78 23.28 -34.14
CA ARG A 358 35.54 23.37 -33.36
C ARG A 358 35.33 22.09 -32.53
N ASP A 359 34.81 22.24 -31.32
CA ASP A 359 34.41 21.12 -30.47
C ASP A 359 33.21 20.35 -31.05
N ASP A 360 33.07 19.09 -30.67
CA ASP A 360 32.04 18.19 -31.20
C ASP A 360 30.62 18.71 -31.01
N PHE A 361 30.34 19.31 -29.86
CA PHE A 361 29.01 19.82 -29.58
C PHE A 361 28.70 21.04 -30.45
N LYS A 362 29.65 21.95 -30.63
CA LYS A 362 29.50 23.09 -31.54
C LYS A 362 29.31 22.63 -32.99
N ARG A 363 30.03 21.60 -33.45
CA ARG A 363 29.81 21.01 -34.78
C ARG A 363 28.37 20.51 -34.95
N ILE A 364 27.82 19.87 -33.93
CA ILE A 364 26.43 19.40 -33.94
C ILE A 364 25.45 20.58 -34.01
N CYS A 365 25.60 21.58 -33.14
CA CYS A 365 24.72 22.76 -33.15
C CYS A 365 24.76 23.49 -34.51
N ASP A 366 25.95 23.62 -35.11
CA ASP A 366 26.11 24.23 -36.44
C ASP A 366 25.42 23.38 -37.53
N ALA A 367 25.48 22.06 -37.44
CA ALA A 367 24.80 21.14 -38.37
C ALA A 367 23.27 21.11 -38.18
N LEU A 368 22.78 21.26 -36.95
CA LEU A 368 21.36 21.38 -36.63
C LEU A 368 20.78 22.75 -37.02
N GLY A 369 21.63 23.78 -37.12
CA GLY A 369 21.23 25.15 -37.46
C GLY A 369 20.64 25.95 -36.29
N PHE A 370 20.78 25.47 -35.06
CA PHE A 370 20.36 26.17 -33.83
C PHE A 370 21.20 25.71 -32.63
N ASP A 371 21.28 26.56 -31.62
CA ASP A 371 21.94 26.20 -30.36
C ASP A 371 21.03 25.28 -29.54
N ALA A 372 21.45 24.02 -29.38
CA ALA A 372 20.74 23.03 -28.59
C ALA A 372 21.20 23.02 -27.13
N LYS A 373 20.42 22.38 -26.25
CA LYS A 373 20.89 21.94 -24.93
C LYS A 373 21.38 20.49 -25.01
N ILE A 374 22.35 20.12 -24.17
CA ILE A 374 22.83 18.74 -24.06
C ILE A 374 23.08 18.37 -22.58
N PRO A 375 22.50 17.27 -22.07
CA PRO A 375 22.82 16.76 -20.74
C PRO A 375 24.26 16.27 -20.66
N LEU A 376 24.86 16.34 -19.46
CA LEU A 376 26.23 15.90 -19.22
C LEU A 376 26.45 14.41 -19.53
N SER A 377 25.44 13.56 -19.31
CA SER A 377 25.47 12.13 -19.64
C SER A 377 25.67 11.89 -21.14
N VAL A 378 24.96 12.63 -21.99
CA VAL A 378 25.09 12.56 -23.45
C VAL A 378 26.43 13.14 -23.91
N LEU A 379 26.83 14.28 -23.33
CA LEU A 379 28.10 14.92 -23.66
C LEU A 379 29.32 14.02 -23.36
N LYS A 380 29.24 13.19 -22.30
CA LYS A 380 30.31 12.23 -21.93
C LYS A 380 30.53 11.14 -22.96
N VAL A 381 29.49 10.71 -23.68
CA VAL A 381 29.57 9.63 -24.68
C VAL A 381 29.75 10.16 -26.10
N LEU A 382 29.44 11.44 -26.32
CA LEU A 382 29.39 12.07 -27.63
C LEU A 382 30.64 11.84 -28.50
N PRO A 383 31.88 12.11 -28.03
CA PRO A 383 33.06 11.97 -28.89
C PRO A 383 33.25 10.53 -29.39
N GLY A 384 33.09 9.56 -28.48
CA GLY A 384 33.23 8.14 -28.81
C GLY A 384 32.19 7.65 -29.81
N VAL A 385 30.96 8.16 -29.75
CA VAL A 385 29.91 7.86 -30.74
C VAL A 385 30.27 8.46 -32.11
N LEU A 386 30.70 9.72 -32.15
CA LEU A 386 31.07 10.37 -33.42
C LEU A 386 32.26 9.67 -34.10
N GLU A 387 33.33 9.41 -33.35
CA GLU A 387 34.54 8.76 -33.87
C GLU A 387 34.24 7.38 -34.45
N LYS A 388 33.49 6.54 -33.71
CA LYS A 388 33.15 5.18 -34.12
C LYS A 388 32.33 5.13 -35.41
N ASN A 389 31.54 6.16 -35.68
CA ASN A 389 30.64 6.23 -36.85
C ASN A 389 31.16 7.18 -37.95
N GLY A 390 32.44 7.54 -37.91
CA GLY A 390 33.06 8.40 -38.92
C GLY A 390 32.37 9.76 -39.06
N TYR A 391 31.98 10.35 -37.93
CA TYR A 391 31.28 11.65 -37.84
C TYR A 391 29.92 11.69 -38.54
N ASN A 392 29.29 10.53 -38.76
CA ASN A 392 27.88 10.41 -39.09
C ASN A 392 27.13 9.91 -37.85
N ALA A 393 26.07 10.59 -37.45
CA ALA A 393 25.32 10.21 -36.25
C ALA A 393 23.84 10.57 -36.38
N ILE A 394 23.04 10.06 -35.46
CA ILE A 394 21.65 10.44 -35.28
C ILE A 394 21.54 11.17 -33.94
N CYS A 395 21.11 12.43 -33.97
CA CYS A 395 20.74 13.15 -32.75
C CYS A 395 19.26 12.90 -32.46
N VAL A 396 18.97 12.42 -31.25
CA VAL A 396 17.61 12.33 -30.73
C VAL A 396 17.34 13.61 -29.95
N LEU A 397 16.44 14.43 -30.47
CA LEU A 397 16.07 15.72 -29.92
C LEU A 397 14.71 15.64 -29.27
N ARG A 398 14.57 16.17 -28.05
CA ARG A 398 13.27 16.54 -27.49
C ARG A 398 13.18 18.06 -27.48
N LYS A 399 12.28 18.62 -28.28
CA LYS A 399 12.20 20.08 -28.53
C LYS A 399 13.59 20.62 -28.94
N ASN A 400 14.26 21.41 -28.10
CA ASN A 400 15.58 21.99 -28.36
C ASN A 400 16.74 21.32 -27.60
N GLU A 401 16.53 20.12 -27.05
CA GLU A 401 17.52 19.40 -26.25
C GLU A 401 17.89 18.07 -26.89
N ILE A 402 19.19 17.79 -27.00
CA ILE A 402 19.74 16.51 -27.45
C ILE A 402 19.73 15.54 -26.28
N ILE A 403 18.80 14.60 -26.28
CA ILE A 403 18.64 13.60 -25.21
C ILE A 403 19.40 12.31 -25.50
N SER A 404 19.76 12.04 -26.76
CA SER A 404 20.61 10.89 -27.12
C SER A 404 21.37 11.16 -28.43
N VAL A 405 22.50 10.50 -28.59
CA VAL A 405 23.28 10.48 -29.85
C VAL A 405 23.59 9.02 -30.18
N GLU A 406 23.13 8.58 -31.34
CA GLU A 406 23.20 7.19 -31.79
C GLU A 406 24.07 7.07 -33.06
N GLY A 407 24.53 5.85 -33.34
CA GLY A 407 25.21 5.52 -34.60
C GLY A 407 24.26 5.52 -35.81
N SER A 408 24.82 5.56 -37.01
CA SER A 408 24.07 5.68 -38.27
C SER A 408 23.15 4.50 -38.58
N ASP A 409 23.38 3.34 -37.97
CA ASP A 409 22.62 2.11 -38.18
C ASP A 409 21.32 2.05 -37.35
N SER A 410 21.14 2.99 -36.40
CA SER A 410 20.00 3.05 -35.47
C SER A 410 18.75 3.71 -36.08
N VAL A 411 18.46 3.36 -37.33
CA VAL A 411 17.37 3.96 -38.10
C VAL A 411 16.05 3.27 -37.77
N GLY A 412 15.10 4.03 -37.22
CA GLY A 412 13.68 3.66 -37.19
C GLY A 412 13.10 3.28 -35.83
N SER A 413 13.92 3.10 -34.80
CA SER A 413 13.44 2.81 -33.44
C SER A 413 13.19 4.11 -32.68
N LEU A 414 11.96 4.61 -32.67
CA LEU A 414 11.57 5.76 -31.84
C LEU A 414 10.27 5.42 -31.11
N TYR A 415 10.40 4.98 -29.87
CA TYR A 415 9.26 4.48 -29.09
C TYR A 415 8.88 5.41 -27.96
N GLY A 416 7.61 5.32 -27.57
CA GLY A 416 7.05 5.95 -26.38
C GLY A 416 5.91 5.12 -25.84
N ILE A 417 5.58 5.34 -24.56
CA ILE A 417 4.52 4.62 -23.87
C ILE A 417 3.48 5.62 -23.40
N SER A 418 2.20 5.28 -23.54
CA SER A 418 1.12 5.98 -22.85
C SER A 418 0.54 5.07 -21.79
N LEU A 419 0.29 5.62 -20.59
CA LEU A 419 -0.17 4.91 -19.41
C LEU A 419 -1.44 5.54 -18.89
N ASP A 420 -2.46 4.73 -18.67
CA ASP A 420 -3.64 5.07 -17.88
C ASP A 420 -3.58 4.33 -16.54
N ILE A 421 -3.34 5.10 -15.48
CA ILE A 421 -3.17 4.61 -14.12
C ILE A 421 -4.50 4.75 -13.38
N GLY A 422 -5.35 3.75 -13.52
CA GLY A 422 -6.59 3.62 -12.76
C GLY A 422 -6.32 3.14 -11.32
N THR A 423 -7.31 3.32 -10.45
CA THR A 423 -7.21 2.85 -9.05
C THR A 423 -7.09 1.32 -9.01
N THR A 424 -7.85 0.60 -9.83
CA THR A 424 -7.87 -0.88 -9.85
C THR A 424 -6.98 -1.46 -10.94
N THR A 425 -6.90 -0.82 -12.10
CA THR A 425 -6.27 -1.34 -13.32
C THR A 425 -5.31 -0.32 -13.91
N ILE A 426 -4.20 -0.79 -14.46
CA ILE A 426 -3.26 0.00 -15.25
C ILE A 426 -3.31 -0.52 -16.69
N ALA A 427 -3.49 0.39 -17.65
CA ALA A 427 -3.40 0.08 -19.08
C ALA A 427 -2.24 0.84 -19.70
N ALA A 428 -1.49 0.18 -20.58
CA ALA A 428 -0.31 0.74 -21.22
C ALA A 428 -0.30 0.44 -22.72
N TYR A 429 0.16 1.40 -23.50
CA TYR A 429 0.21 1.29 -24.96
C TYR A 429 1.58 1.72 -25.47
N LEU A 430 2.27 0.81 -26.15
CA LEU A 430 3.55 1.06 -26.80
C LEU A 430 3.31 1.59 -28.22
N TYR A 431 3.94 2.71 -28.56
CA TYR A 431 3.85 3.33 -29.88
C TYR A 431 5.23 3.49 -30.51
N ASP A 432 5.29 3.29 -31.82
CA ASP A 432 6.27 4.01 -32.66
C ASP A 432 5.77 5.45 -32.78
N ILE A 433 6.40 6.36 -32.04
CA ILE A 433 5.96 7.75 -31.96
C ILE A 433 6.37 8.56 -33.20
N ALA A 434 7.24 8.03 -34.07
CA ALA A 434 7.55 8.67 -35.35
C ALA A 434 6.42 8.44 -36.36
N THR A 435 5.84 7.24 -36.38
CA THR A 435 4.78 6.88 -37.33
C THR A 435 3.36 7.01 -36.75
N GLY A 436 3.23 7.04 -35.42
CA GLY A 436 1.94 7.00 -34.73
C GLY A 436 1.35 5.60 -34.61
N LYS A 437 2.07 4.57 -35.05
CA LYS A 437 1.57 3.19 -35.04
C LYS A 437 1.67 2.60 -33.64
N MET A 438 0.55 2.07 -33.12
CA MET A 438 0.53 1.24 -31.92
C MET A 438 1.20 -0.10 -32.21
N ILE A 439 2.15 -0.48 -31.36
CA ILE A 439 2.98 -1.68 -31.49
C ILE A 439 2.47 -2.79 -30.60
N ASP A 440 2.16 -2.48 -29.33
CA ASP A 440 1.71 -3.46 -28.35
C ASP A 440 0.88 -2.80 -27.25
N VAL A 441 0.16 -3.63 -26.50
CA VAL A 441 -0.72 -3.21 -25.41
C VAL A 441 -0.53 -4.10 -24.20
N PHE A 442 -0.64 -3.52 -23.01
CA PHE A 442 -0.59 -4.21 -21.74
C PHE A 442 -1.75 -3.74 -20.84
N SER A 443 -2.30 -4.67 -20.05
CA SER A 443 -3.32 -4.39 -19.03
C SER A 443 -3.03 -5.25 -17.81
N GLY A 444 -3.01 -4.62 -16.64
CA GLY A 444 -2.65 -5.29 -15.38
C GLY A 444 -3.35 -4.68 -14.16
N ALA A 445 -3.37 -5.41 -13.06
CA ALA A 445 -3.89 -4.90 -11.79
C ALA A 445 -2.96 -3.85 -11.20
N ASN A 446 -3.50 -2.76 -10.66
CA ASN A 446 -2.71 -1.77 -9.95
C ASN A 446 -2.15 -2.37 -8.64
N PRO A 447 -0.81 -2.48 -8.47
CA PRO A 447 -0.21 -3.12 -7.29
C PRO A 447 -0.51 -2.38 -5.99
N GLN A 448 -0.87 -1.10 -6.07
CA GLN A 448 -1.25 -0.30 -4.91
C GLN A 448 -2.53 -0.81 -4.22
N ARG A 449 -3.31 -1.70 -4.86
CA ARG A 449 -4.48 -2.36 -4.25
C ARG A 449 -4.15 -3.06 -2.94
N SER A 450 -2.90 -3.50 -2.77
CA SER A 450 -2.43 -4.14 -1.55
C SER A 450 -2.36 -3.21 -0.34
N TYR A 451 -2.20 -1.90 -0.56
CA TYR A 451 -2.10 -0.88 0.50
C TYR A 451 -3.41 -0.14 0.76
N GLY A 452 -4.38 -0.25 -0.15
CA GLY A 452 -5.71 0.35 -0.02
C GLY A 452 -6.61 0.00 -1.20
N ALA A 453 -7.87 -0.30 -0.90
CA ALA A 453 -8.88 -0.69 -1.88
C ALA A 453 -9.36 0.47 -2.76
N ASP A 454 -9.21 1.71 -2.28
CA ASP A 454 -9.65 2.93 -2.96
C ASP A 454 -8.64 4.08 -2.74
N VAL A 455 -8.90 5.24 -3.36
CA VAL A 455 -8.02 6.42 -3.26
C VAL A 455 -7.88 6.95 -1.83
N ILE A 456 -8.94 6.91 -1.01
CA ILE A 456 -8.93 7.45 0.35
C ILE A 456 -8.14 6.55 1.30
N SER A 457 -8.35 5.25 1.24
CA SER A 457 -7.61 4.25 2.01
C SER A 457 -6.11 4.27 1.67
N ARG A 458 -5.74 4.50 0.40
CA ARG A 458 -4.34 4.72 0.02
C ARG A 458 -3.77 6.01 0.61
N ILE A 459 -4.50 7.13 0.56
CA ILE A 459 -4.08 8.37 1.23
C ILE A 459 -3.89 8.13 2.73
N ASN A 460 -4.85 7.47 3.39
CA ASN A 460 -4.77 7.17 4.81
C ASN A 460 -3.57 6.26 5.13
N TYR A 461 -3.21 5.33 4.25
CA TYR A 461 -1.98 4.54 4.39
C TYR A 461 -0.72 5.43 4.37
N THR A 462 -0.64 6.40 3.44
CA THR A 462 0.48 7.36 3.40
C THR A 462 0.56 8.25 4.64
N ILE A 463 -0.55 8.47 5.33
CA ILE A 463 -0.61 9.26 6.56
C ILE A 463 -0.25 8.39 7.78
N ALA A 464 -0.72 7.14 7.80
CA ALA A 464 -0.55 6.23 8.93
C ALA A 464 0.85 5.60 9.01
N LYS A 465 1.59 5.56 7.89
CA LYS A 465 2.92 4.96 7.79
C LYS A 465 3.94 6.01 7.35
N GLU A 466 5.04 6.13 8.10
CA GLU A 466 6.10 7.11 7.83
C GLU A 466 6.71 6.95 6.43
N ASP A 467 6.88 5.70 5.97
CA ASP A 467 7.35 5.34 4.63
C ASP A 467 6.21 5.02 3.64
N GLY A 468 4.96 5.28 4.01
CA GLY A 468 3.79 4.86 3.24
C GLY A 468 3.73 5.45 1.83
N LEU A 469 4.08 6.73 1.68
CA LEU A 469 4.19 7.39 0.37
C LEU A 469 5.28 6.76 -0.49
N TYR A 470 6.44 6.49 0.10
CA TYR A 470 7.56 5.85 -0.59
C TYR A 470 7.16 4.47 -1.11
N ARG A 471 6.49 3.64 -0.29
CA ARG A 471 6.02 2.31 -0.70
C ARG A 471 5.03 2.35 -1.86
N LEU A 472 4.02 3.21 -1.77
CA LEU A 472 3.00 3.36 -2.83
C LEU A 472 3.61 3.89 -4.13
N HIS A 473 4.58 4.81 -4.03
CA HIS A 473 5.34 5.31 -5.18
C HIS A 473 6.20 4.21 -5.81
N MET A 474 7.04 3.53 -5.02
CA MET A 474 7.90 2.46 -5.51
C MET A 474 7.11 1.31 -6.14
N ALA A 475 5.99 0.90 -5.55
CA ALA A 475 5.13 -0.12 -6.16
C ALA A 475 4.61 0.30 -7.55
N MET A 476 4.38 1.59 -7.78
CA MET A 476 4.00 2.11 -9.10
C MET A 476 5.19 2.13 -10.06
N ILE A 477 6.37 2.56 -9.61
CA ILE A 477 7.58 2.59 -10.43
C ILE A 477 8.01 1.18 -10.85
N GLU A 478 7.98 0.22 -9.93
CA GLU A 478 8.27 -1.19 -10.20
C GLU A 478 7.33 -1.75 -11.27
N GLU A 479 6.03 -1.50 -11.17
CA GLU A 479 5.07 -1.95 -12.20
C GLU A 479 5.29 -1.26 -13.55
N ILE A 480 5.62 0.04 -13.56
CA ILE A 480 5.97 0.74 -14.82
C ILE A 480 7.22 0.10 -15.46
N ASN A 481 8.25 -0.25 -14.68
CA ASN A 481 9.44 -0.91 -15.21
C ASN A 481 9.12 -2.32 -15.71
N MET A 482 8.27 -3.08 -15.02
CA MET A 482 7.79 -4.37 -15.51
C MET A 482 7.03 -4.23 -16.84
N ILE A 483 6.23 -3.18 -17.00
CA ILE A 483 5.54 -2.88 -18.27
C ILE A 483 6.54 -2.56 -19.39
N VAL A 484 7.58 -1.79 -19.08
CA VAL A 484 8.68 -1.50 -20.02
C VAL A 484 9.38 -2.79 -20.45
N ASP A 485 9.76 -3.63 -19.48
CA ASP A 485 10.42 -4.91 -19.73
C ASP A 485 9.53 -5.84 -20.56
N HIS A 486 8.24 -5.93 -20.23
CA HIS A 486 7.25 -6.70 -20.99
C HIS A 486 7.24 -6.32 -22.47
N PHE A 487 7.19 -5.02 -22.77
CA PHE A 487 7.22 -4.52 -24.14
C PHE A 487 8.57 -4.76 -24.83
N CYS A 488 9.67 -4.54 -24.11
CA CYS A 488 11.02 -4.78 -24.60
C CYS A 488 11.25 -6.24 -24.99
N GLU A 489 10.84 -7.17 -24.14
CA GLU A 489 10.98 -8.62 -24.36
C GLU A 489 10.10 -9.10 -25.52
N ARG A 490 8.81 -8.75 -25.53
CA ARG A 490 7.87 -9.18 -26.59
C ARG A 490 8.24 -8.66 -27.96
N GLN A 491 8.69 -7.41 -28.03
CA GLN A 491 8.98 -6.74 -29.31
C GLN A 491 10.46 -6.81 -29.70
N GLY A 492 11.33 -7.36 -28.84
CA GLY A 492 12.76 -7.42 -29.07
C GLY A 492 13.41 -6.05 -29.20
N ILE A 493 12.93 -5.05 -28.45
CA ILE A 493 13.42 -3.66 -28.49
C ILE A 493 14.21 -3.32 -27.22
N SER A 494 15.16 -2.40 -27.33
CA SER A 494 15.90 -1.88 -26.17
C SER A 494 15.09 -0.78 -25.48
N ASN A 495 15.09 -0.79 -24.15
CA ASN A 495 14.49 0.26 -23.33
C ASN A 495 15.10 1.65 -23.57
N GLU A 496 16.38 1.73 -23.93
CA GLU A 496 17.06 2.97 -24.34
C GLU A 496 16.49 3.58 -25.64
N SER A 497 15.66 2.83 -26.38
CA SER A 497 14.92 3.32 -27.56
C SER A 497 13.52 3.85 -27.23
N ILE A 498 13.12 3.82 -25.96
CA ILE A 498 11.89 4.42 -25.44
C ILE A 498 12.26 5.77 -24.84
N TYR A 499 11.68 6.84 -25.37
CA TYR A 499 12.13 8.21 -25.09
C TYR A 499 11.16 9.05 -24.28
N GLU A 500 9.88 8.68 -24.26
CA GLU A 500 8.85 9.42 -23.55
C GLU A 500 7.74 8.50 -23.04
N ILE A 501 7.29 8.76 -21.81
CA ILE A 501 6.10 8.18 -21.22
C ILE A 501 5.10 9.30 -20.94
N VAL A 502 3.85 9.13 -21.35
CA VAL A 502 2.74 10.01 -20.94
C VAL A 502 1.82 9.25 -19.99
N MET A 503 1.63 9.77 -18.78
CA MET A 503 0.76 9.19 -17.75
C MET A 503 -0.51 10.02 -17.56
N VAL A 504 -1.62 9.32 -17.45
CA VAL A 504 -2.93 9.85 -17.03
C VAL A 504 -3.50 9.00 -15.92
N GLY A 505 -4.48 9.55 -15.21
CA GLY A 505 -5.14 8.91 -14.08
C GLY A 505 -5.73 9.96 -13.17
N ASN A 506 -6.50 9.52 -12.17
CA ASN A 506 -7.09 10.45 -11.22
C ASN A 506 -6.00 11.18 -10.41
N THR A 507 -6.39 12.29 -9.78
CA THR A 507 -5.44 13.19 -9.11
C THR A 507 -4.59 12.49 -8.05
N VAL A 508 -5.16 11.54 -7.31
CA VAL A 508 -4.42 10.77 -6.31
C VAL A 508 -3.40 9.85 -6.97
N MET A 509 -3.77 9.15 -8.04
CA MET A 509 -2.86 8.26 -8.77
C MET A 509 -1.66 9.04 -9.33
N MET A 510 -1.88 10.23 -9.89
CA MET A 510 -0.79 11.08 -10.38
C MET A 510 0.15 11.57 -9.26
N HIS A 511 -0.40 11.89 -8.08
CA HIS A 511 0.42 12.26 -6.93
C HIS A 511 1.27 11.08 -6.44
N LEU A 512 0.69 9.89 -6.29
CA LEU A 512 1.41 8.70 -5.85
C LEU A 512 2.47 8.26 -6.87
N ALA A 513 2.15 8.28 -8.17
CA ALA A 513 3.09 7.94 -9.24
C ALA A 513 4.31 8.86 -9.26
N LEU A 514 4.15 10.14 -8.94
CA LEU A 514 5.25 11.11 -8.85
C LEU A 514 5.90 11.22 -7.45
N GLY A 515 5.46 10.41 -6.47
CA GLY A 515 5.99 10.48 -5.11
C GLY A 515 5.64 11.76 -4.36
N VAL A 516 4.53 12.42 -4.73
CA VAL A 516 4.06 13.67 -4.14
C VAL A 516 3.00 13.38 -3.07
N PRO A 517 3.06 14.01 -1.87
CA PRO A 517 2.07 13.78 -0.82
C PRO A 517 0.64 14.18 -1.24
N ALA A 518 -0.31 13.25 -1.08
CA ALA A 518 -1.74 13.45 -1.41
C ALA A 518 -2.63 13.76 -0.19
N LYS A 519 -2.05 13.91 1.01
CA LYS A 519 -2.81 14.01 2.28
C LYS A 519 -3.90 15.09 2.32
N ASN A 520 -3.70 16.21 1.62
CA ASN A 520 -4.65 17.33 1.63
C ASN A 520 -5.84 17.11 0.68
N ILE A 521 -5.78 16.09 -0.19
CA ILE A 521 -6.89 15.71 -1.07
C ILE A 521 -8.01 15.05 -0.25
N ALA A 522 -7.68 14.25 0.78
CA ALA A 522 -8.66 13.61 1.65
C ALA A 522 -9.24 14.52 2.74
N ASN A 523 -8.68 15.72 2.93
CA ASN A 523 -9.08 16.65 3.99
C ASN A 523 -9.67 17.91 3.39
N SER A 524 -10.87 18.31 3.84
CA SER A 524 -11.46 19.58 3.45
C SER A 524 -10.47 20.73 3.72
N PRO A 525 -10.21 21.64 2.75
CA PRO A 525 -10.99 21.90 1.54
C PRO A 525 -10.55 21.14 0.26
N TYR A 526 -10.03 19.91 0.39
CA TYR A 526 -9.70 18.99 -0.70
C TYR A 526 -8.74 19.60 -1.70
N ILE A 527 -7.53 19.95 -1.25
CA ILE A 527 -6.56 20.69 -2.06
C ILE A 527 -5.42 19.76 -2.51
N PRO A 528 -5.24 19.54 -3.84
CA PRO A 528 -4.10 18.80 -4.35
C PRO A 528 -2.82 19.64 -4.29
N ALA A 529 -1.66 18.99 -4.29
CA ALA A 529 -0.37 19.69 -4.30
C ALA A 529 -0.08 20.33 -5.67
N PHE A 530 -0.54 19.70 -6.76
CA PHE A 530 -0.44 20.23 -8.10
C PHE A 530 -1.64 19.81 -8.95
N THR A 531 -1.92 20.59 -9.99
CA THR A 531 -2.89 20.27 -11.06
C THR A 531 -2.36 20.60 -12.46
N SER A 532 -1.19 21.23 -12.56
CA SER A 532 -0.51 21.47 -13.83
C SER A 532 0.08 20.17 -14.39
N SER A 533 0.29 20.13 -15.70
CA SER A 533 1.12 19.11 -16.33
C SER A 533 2.55 19.16 -15.75
N ILE A 534 3.12 17.99 -15.45
CA ILE A 534 4.49 17.85 -14.94
C ILE A 534 5.31 17.10 -15.98
N GLU A 535 6.53 17.58 -16.23
CA GLU A 535 7.51 16.91 -17.09
C GLU A 535 8.78 16.69 -16.27
N VAL A 536 9.17 15.43 -16.05
CA VAL A 536 10.39 15.05 -15.30
C VAL A 536 11.21 14.05 -16.08
N ARG A 537 12.50 13.88 -15.72
CA ARG A 537 13.32 12.83 -16.33
C ARG A 537 12.91 11.47 -15.78
N SER A 538 12.95 10.46 -16.64
CA SER A 538 12.76 9.06 -16.26
C SER A 538 13.67 8.64 -15.09
N ARG A 539 14.96 9.02 -15.16
CA ARG A 539 15.96 8.70 -14.13
C ARG A 539 15.65 9.28 -12.74
N ASP A 540 14.91 10.40 -12.67
CA ASP A 540 14.61 11.05 -11.40
C ASP A 540 13.51 10.29 -10.65
N LEU A 541 12.72 9.48 -11.37
CA LEU A 541 11.70 8.58 -10.83
C LEU A 541 12.18 7.12 -10.72
N GLY A 542 13.34 6.79 -11.30
CA GLY A 542 13.81 5.40 -11.38
C GLY A 542 13.10 4.56 -12.44
N ILE A 543 12.58 5.19 -13.50
CA ILE A 543 11.94 4.48 -14.61
C ILE A 543 12.98 4.10 -15.68
N ASP A 544 13.02 2.82 -16.04
CA ASP A 544 14.07 2.20 -16.84
C ASP A 544 13.82 2.30 -18.36
N ILE A 545 13.58 3.52 -18.84
CA ILE A 545 13.65 3.86 -20.28
C ILE A 545 14.98 4.56 -20.59
N ASN A 546 15.09 5.24 -21.74
CA ASN A 546 16.25 6.11 -21.99
C ASN A 546 16.47 7.06 -20.79
N LYS A 547 17.71 7.14 -20.28
CA LYS A 547 18.04 7.88 -19.04
C LYS A 547 17.79 9.38 -19.13
N GLU A 548 17.83 9.95 -20.33
CA GLU A 548 17.45 11.34 -20.61
C GLU A 548 16.05 11.46 -21.21
N GLY A 549 15.30 10.35 -21.26
CA GLY A 549 13.88 10.33 -21.59
C GLY A 549 13.04 11.05 -20.55
N TYR A 550 11.78 11.31 -20.92
CA TYR A 550 10.86 12.11 -20.12
C TYR A 550 9.63 11.31 -19.71
N VAL A 551 9.13 11.63 -18.52
CA VAL A 551 7.82 11.21 -18.04
C VAL A 551 6.97 12.47 -17.91
N VAL A 552 5.80 12.44 -18.55
CA VAL A 552 4.91 13.59 -18.69
C VAL A 552 3.54 13.22 -18.13
N THR A 553 2.95 14.07 -17.30
CA THR A 553 1.54 13.95 -16.89
C THR A 553 0.66 14.94 -17.62
N LEU A 554 -0.58 14.58 -17.91
CA LEU A 554 -1.58 15.57 -18.31
C LEU A 554 -2.00 16.44 -17.12
N PRO A 555 -2.53 17.65 -17.38
CA PRO A 555 -3.05 18.51 -16.32
C PRO A 555 -4.36 17.94 -15.76
N MET A 556 -4.69 18.35 -14.53
CA MET A 556 -5.83 17.88 -13.74
C MET A 556 -6.74 19.08 -13.42
N VAL A 557 -8.02 18.84 -13.15
CA VAL A 557 -8.98 19.93 -12.88
C VAL A 557 -9.10 20.20 -11.38
N SER A 558 -9.23 19.15 -10.57
CA SER A 558 -9.46 19.25 -9.12
C SER A 558 -8.94 18.00 -8.39
N SER A 559 -9.26 17.87 -7.10
CA SER A 559 -8.92 16.70 -6.28
C SER A 559 -9.55 15.39 -6.77
N TYR A 560 -10.73 15.46 -7.39
CA TYR A 560 -11.51 14.29 -7.80
C TYR A 560 -11.80 14.25 -9.30
N VAL A 561 -11.29 15.23 -10.07
CA VAL A 561 -11.32 15.22 -11.54
C VAL A 561 -9.88 15.37 -12.03
N GLY A 562 -9.31 14.24 -12.45
CA GLY A 562 -7.89 14.09 -12.73
C GLY A 562 -7.52 14.24 -14.20
N ALA A 563 -6.33 13.72 -14.51
CA ALA A 563 -5.74 13.76 -15.84
C ALA A 563 -6.43 12.77 -16.78
N ASP A 564 -6.96 11.68 -16.24
CA ASP A 564 -7.86 10.72 -16.90
C ASP A 564 -9.08 11.41 -17.51
N THR A 565 -9.81 12.21 -16.75
CA THR A 565 -10.99 12.93 -17.27
C THR A 565 -10.61 13.92 -18.37
N VAL A 566 -9.51 14.66 -18.18
CA VAL A 566 -9.01 15.60 -19.21
C VAL A 566 -8.62 14.85 -20.48
N ALA A 567 -7.98 13.69 -20.34
CA ALA A 567 -7.62 12.82 -21.45
C ALA A 567 -8.86 12.27 -22.18
N ALA A 568 -9.89 11.86 -21.44
CA ALA A 568 -11.15 11.40 -22.00
C ALA A 568 -11.89 12.51 -22.78
N VAL A 569 -11.87 13.76 -22.29
CA VAL A 569 -12.42 14.92 -23.02
C VAL A 569 -11.59 15.24 -24.27
N LEU A 570 -10.27 15.06 -24.19
CA LEU A 570 -9.35 15.26 -25.32
C LEU A 570 -9.62 14.24 -26.43
N SER A 571 -9.69 12.95 -26.10
CA SER A 571 -9.88 11.87 -27.09
C SER A 571 -11.28 11.84 -27.69
N SER A 572 -12.31 12.13 -26.89
CA SER A 572 -13.71 12.20 -27.34
C SER A 572 -14.06 13.43 -28.18
N ARG A 573 -13.14 14.40 -28.28
CA ARG A 573 -13.27 15.66 -29.02
C ARG A 573 -14.49 16.51 -28.64
N ILE A 574 -15.01 16.36 -27.42
CA ILE A 574 -16.16 17.17 -26.92
C ILE A 574 -15.83 18.67 -26.97
N SER A 575 -14.58 19.02 -26.67
CA SER A 575 -14.10 20.40 -26.71
C SER A 575 -14.03 21.03 -28.11
N GLU A 576 -14.28 20.25 -29.17
CA GLU A 576 -14.30 20.69 -30.58
C GLU A 576 -15.71 20.72 -31.16
N SER A 577 -16.68 20.05 -30.52
CA SER A 577 -18.03 19.86 -31.02
C SER A 577 -18.92 21.08 -30.79
N ASP A 578 -19.77 21.44 -31.75
CA ASP A 578 -20.88 22.38 -31.53
C ASP A 578 -21.99 21.77 -30.66
N ASP A 579 -22.21 20.46 -30.79
CA ASP A 579 -23.23 19.72 -30.08
C ASP A 579 -22.90 19.55 -28.60
N ILE A 580 -23.93 19.58 -27.76
CA ILE A 580 -23.84 19.25 -26.33
C ILE A 580 -23.70 17.73 -26.20
N ILE A 581 -22.60 17.30 -25.57
CA ILE A 581 -22.25 15.90 -25.35
C ILE A 581 -22.12 15.66 -23.85
N LEU A 582 -22.64 14.51 -23.43
CA LEU A 582 -22.46 13.97 -22.08
C LEU A 582 -21.43 12.84 -22.14
N LEU A 583 -20.35 12.94 -21.39
CA LEU A 583 -19.36 11.88 -21.19
C LEU A 583 -19.50 11.35 -19.76
N ILE A 584 -19.54 10.03 -19.64
CA ILE A 584 -19.62 9.33 -18.37
C ILE A 584 -18.50 8.31 -18.38
N ASP A 585 -17.47 8.53 -17.57
CA ASP A 585 -16.45 7.53 -17.29
C ASP A 585 -16.90 6.73 -16.08
N ILE A 586 -17.10 5.42 -16.28
CA ILE A 586 -17.64 4.53 -15.25
C ILE A 586 -16.50 3.68 -14.70
N GLY A 587 -16.06 4.01 -13.50
CA GLY A 587 -15.18 3.19 -12.67
C GLY A 587 -15.60 3.24 -11.20
N THR A 588 -14.62 3.09 -10.30
CA THR A 588 -14.80 3.20 -8.84
C THR A 588 -15.42 4.55 -8.47
N ASN A 589 -15.05 5.59 -9.21
CA ASN A 589 -15.74 6.86 -9.25
C ASN A 589 -16.47 6.99 -10.59
N GLY A 590 -17.55 7.77 -10.59
CA GLY A 590 -18.25 8.16 -11.81
C GLY A 590 -17.89 9.59 -12.19
N GLU A 591 -16.88 9.77 -13.04
CA GLU A 591 -16.54 11.07 -13.60
C GLU A 591 -17.50 11.41 -14.75
N ILE A 592 -18.15 12.56 -14.64
CA ILE A 592 -19.16 13.00 -15.60
C ILE A 592 -18.74 14.36 -16.15
N VAL A 593 -18.76 14.51 -17.47
CA VAL A 593 -18.51 15.78 -18.15
C VAL A 593 -19.67 16.09 -19.09
N LEU A 594 -20.21 17.31 -18.98
CA LEU A 594 -21.26 17.82 -19.87
C LEU A 594 -20.76 19.08 -20.56
N GLY A 595 -20.84 19.13 -21.88
CA GLY A 595 -20.54 20.36 -22.62
C GLY A 595 -20.21 20.18 -24.08
N ASN A 596 -19.51 21.16 -24.62
CA ASN A 596 -19.17 21.31 -26.03
C ASN A 596 -17.94 22.23 -26.21
N LYS A 597 -17.76 22.78 -27.43
CA LYS A 597 -16.70 23.75 -27.75
C LYS A 597 -16.85 25.13 -27.11
N ASP A 598 -17.92 25.44 -26.41
CA ASP A 598 -18.11 26.73 -25.73
C ASP A 598 -17.98 26.62 -24.22
N PHE A 599 -18.48 25.54 -23.62
CA PHE A 599 -18.39 25.30 -22.17
C PHE A 599 -18.11 23.82 -21.86
N LEU A 600 -17.49 23.57 -20.71
CA LEU A 600 -17.34 22.22 -20.15
C LEU A 600 -17.57 22.31 -18.65
N ILE A 601 -18.47 21.48 -18.12
CA ILE A 601 -18.64 21.30 -16.68
C ILE A 601 -18.45 19.84 -16.32
N SER A 602 -17.92 19.59 -15.12
CA SER A 602 -17.70 18.22 -14.65
C SER A 602 -18.07 18.03 -13.19
N CYS A 603 -18.34 16.80 -12.81
CA CYS A 603 -18.37 16.35 -11.43
C CYS A 603 -17.78 14.94 -11.31
N SER A 604 -17.45 14.53 -10.10
CA SER A 604 -17.12 13.14 -9.78
C SER A 604 -18.11 12.65 -8.74
N ALA A 605 -18.79 11.55 -9.03
CA ALA A 605 -19.77 10.90 -8.16
C ALA A 605 -19.14 9.68 -7.49
N ALA A 606 -19.31 9.56 -6.17
CA ALA A 606 -18.86 8.40 -5.41
C ALA A 606 -19.80 7.20 -5.68
N ALA A 607 -19.66 6.57 -6.84
CA ALA A 607 -20.44 5.39 -7.23
C ALA A 607 -20.05 4.16 -6.40
N GLY A 608 -18.77 4.06 -6.02
CA GLY A 608 -18.23 2.86 -5.39
C GLY A 608 -18.00 1.75 -6.41
N PRO A 609 -17.29 0.68 -6.04
CA PRO A 609 -16.73 -0.27 -7.01
C PRO A 609 -17.70 -1.40 -7.36
N ALA A 610 -19.02 -1.21 -7.18
CA ALA A 610 -20.04 -2.24 -7.42
C ALA A 610 -19.99 -2.77 -8.87
N PHE A 611 -19.81 -1.87 -9.84
CA PHE A 611 -19.67 -2.23 -11.25
C PHE A 611 -18.32 -2.85 -11.61
N GLU A 612 -17.34 -2.80 -10.71
CA GLU A 612 -16.07 -3.55 -10.85
C GLU A 612 -16.16 -4.93 -10.15
N GLY A 613 -17.35 -5.33 -9.69
CA GLY A 613 -17.59 -6.56 -8.94
C GLY A 613 -17.17 -6.50 -7.47
N ALA A 614 -16.55 -5.40 -7.01
CA ALA A 614 -16.18 -5.28 -5.60
C ALA A 614 -17.38 -4.84 -4.75
N GLY A 615 -17.57 -5.50 -3.61
CA GLY A 615 -18.74 -5.29 -2.75
C GLY A 615 -19.97 -6.11 -3.14
N ILE A 616 -19.87 -6.88 -4.22
CA ILE A 616 -20.88 -7.84 -4.69
C ILE A 616 -20.48 -9.25 -4.25
N THR A 617 -21.44 -10.03 -3.75
CA THR A 617 -21.21 -11.32 -3.08
C THR A 617 -20.46 -12.32 -3.96
N PHE A 618 -20.88 -12.47 -5.21
CA PHE A 618 -20.21 -13.29 -6.24
C PHE A 618 -19.58 -12.43 -7.33
N GLY A 619 -19.23 -11.18 -7.01
CA GLY A 619 -18.66 -10.25 -7.98
C GLY A 619 -17.20 -10.55 -8.30
N LEU A 620 -16.85 -10.48 -9.58
CA LEU A 620 -15.50 -10.65 -10.11
C LEU A 620 -15.13 -9.49 -11.04
N SER A 621 -13.84 -9.27 -11.23
CA SER A 621 -13.34 -8.48 -12.37
C SER A 621 -13.64 -9.20 -13.68
N GLY A 622 -13.46 -8.53 -14.82
CA GLY A 622 -13.58 -9.15 -16.15
C GLY A 622 -12.47 -10.18 -16.41
N VAL A 623 -12.65 -11.40 -15.90
CA VAL A 623 -11.70 -12.52 -16.01
C VAL A 623 -12.39 -13.77 -16.55
N GLU A 624 -11.63 -14.75 -17.06
CA GLU A 624 -12.19 -15.99 -17.59
C GLU A 624 -13.10 -16.73 -16.58
N GLY A 625 -14.31 -17.07 -17.04
CA GLY A 625 -15.36 -17.69 -16.23
C GLY A 625 -16.23 -16.70 -15.44
N ALA A 626 -16.01 -15.39 -15.55
CA ALA A 626 -16.98 -14.42 -15.06
C ALA A 626 -18.18 -14.34 -16.01
N ILE A 627 -19.39 -14.31 -15.46
CA ILE A 627 -20.64 -14.07 -16.21
C ILE A 627 -20.63 -12.63 -16.72
N ASP A 628 -20.67 -12.46 -18.04
CA ASP A 628 -20.53 -11.18 -18.72
C ASP A 628 -21.79 -10.64 -19.37
N HIS A 629 -22.77 -11.51 -19.63
CA HIS A 629 -24.08 -11.13 -20.17
C HIS A 629 -25.17 -12.02 -19.57
N VAL A 630 -26.34 -11.46 -19.32
CA VAL A 630 -27.54 -12.17 -18.83
C VAL A 630 -28.75 -11.71 -19.63
N ASP A 631 -29.55 -12.66 -20.10
CA ASP A 631 -30.80 -12.47 -20.86
C ASP A 631 -31.75 -13.62 -20.49
N LEU A 632 -32.83 -13.32 -19.74
CA LEU A 632 -33.76 -14.32 -19.22
C LEU A 632 -34.68 -14.92 -20.29
N GLU A 633 -34.67 -14.38 -21.51
CA GLU A 633 -35.41 -14.92 -22.63
C GLU A 633 -34.61 -15.94 -23.46
N ARG A 634 -33.29 -16.07 -23.23
CA ARG A 634 -32.39 -16.98 -23.95
C ARG A 634 -32.10 -18.28 -23.22
N ASP A 635 -31.56 -19.25 -23.96
CA ASP A 635 -31.01 -20.51 -23.44
C ASP A 635 -29.63 -20.79 -24.08
N PRO A 636 -28.53 -20.80 -23.32
CA PRO A 636 -28.44 -20.49 -21.89
C PRO A 636 -28.78 -19.02 -21.60
N ILE A 637 -29.28 -18.74 -20.38
CA ILE A 637 -29.66 -17.37 -19.96
C ILE A 637 -28.46 -16.44 -19.75
N PHE A 638 -27.23 -16.97 -19.78
CA PHE A 638 -26.02 -16.18 -19.56
C PHE A 638 -24.86 -16.68 -20.42
N THR A 639 -23.87 -15.80 -20.62
CA THR A 639 -22.56 -16.16 -21.18
C THR A 639 -21.46 -15.94 -20.15
N THR A 640 -20.28 -16.49 -20.41
CA THR A 640 -19.08 -16.25 -19.59
C THR A 640 -17.90 -15.86 -20.46
N ILE A 641 -17.01 -15.03 -19.91
CA ILE A 641 -15.74 -14.69 -20.56
C ILE A 641 -14.93 -15.96 -20.78
N GLY A 642 -14.53 -16.19 -22.05
CA GLY A 642 -13.77 -17.37 -22.45
C GLY A 642 -14.58 -18.69 -22.52
N GLY A 643 -15.91 -18.63 -22.35
CA GLY A 643 -16.79 -19.81 -22.44
C GLY A 643 -16.47 -20.90 -21.40
N LYS A 644 -15.93 -20.52 -20.24
CA LYS A 644 -15.58 -21.42 -19.15
C LYS A 644 -16.75 -21.59 -18.17
N ALA A 645 -16.65 -22.57 -17.27
CA ALA A 645 -17.59 -22.71 -16.16
C ALA A 645 -17.64 -21.42 -15.34
N ALA A 646 -18.84 -21.01 -14.94
CA ALA A 646 -19.04 -19.77 -14.22
C ALA A 646 -18.41 -19.83 -12.83
N LYS A 647 -17.73 -18.74 -12.44
CA LYS A 647 -17.07 -18.58 -11.12
C LYS A 647 -17.61 -17.39 -10.32
N GLY A 648 -18.39 -16.53 -10.98
CA GLY A 648 -18.93 -15.29 -10.44
C GLY A 648 -19.44 -14.41 -11.57
N ILE A 649 -19.73 -13.14 -11.27
CA ILE A 649 -20.38 -12.19 -12.17
C ILE A 649 -19.50 -10.96 -12.33
N CYS A 650 -19.19 -10.55 -13.55
CA CYS A 650 -18.49 -9.28 -13.76
C CYS A 650 -19.47 -8.11 -13.86
N GLY A 651 -18.96 -6.88 -13.94
CA GLY A 651 -19.78 -5.67 -13.98
C GLY A 651 -20.92 -5.70 -15.00
N SER A 652 -20.66 -6.19 -16.22
CA SER A 652 -21.65 -6.14 -17.31
C SER A 652 -22.77 -7.13 -17.02
N GLY A 653 -22.41 -8.33 -16.57
CA GLY A 653 -23.36 -9.33 -16.08
C GLY A 653 -24.18 -8.84 -14.88
N ILE A 654 -23.59 -8.05 -13.96
CA ILE A 654 -24.31 -7.46 -12.82
C ILE A 654 -25.38 -6.46 -13.30
N VAL A 655 -25.04 -5.59 -14.25
CA VAL A 655 -26.01 -4.63 -14.79
C VAL A 655 -27.12 -5.33 -15.56
N ASP A 656 -26.76 -6.32 -16.38
CA ASP A 656 -27.72 -7.10 -17.16
C ASP A 656 -28.68 -7.86 -16.25
N VAL A 657 -28.18 -8.65 -15.29
CA VAL A 657 -29.08 -9.40 -14.40
C VAL A 657 -30.02 -8.47 -13.63
N VAL A 658 -29.54 -7.31 -13.14
CA VAL A 658 -30.42 -6.36 -12.43
C VAL A 658 -31.46 -5.76 -13.36
N ALA A 659 -31.09 -5.45 -14.61
CA ALA A 659 -32.04 -4.98 -15.62
C ALA A 659 -33.09 -6.04 -15.93
N GLU A 660 -32.68 -7.28 -16.19
CA GLU A 660 -33.56 -8.40 -16.48
C GLU A 660 -34.54 -8.71 -15.33
N LEU A 661 -34.05 -8.72 -14.09
CA LEU A 661 -34.92 -8.90 -12.92
C LEU A 661 -35.95 -7.78 -12.78
N PHE A 662 -35.57 -6.54 -13.13
CA PHE A 662 -36.47 -5.40 -13.11
C PHE A 662 -37.53 -5.48 -14.22
N GLU A 663 -37.09 -5.71 -15.46
CA GLU A 663 -37.96 -5.73 -16.64
C GLU A 663 -38.97 -6.88 -16.59
N HIS A 664 -38.56 -8.04 -16.05
CA HIS A 664 -39.41 -9.21 -15.91
C HIS A 664 -40.12 -9.31 -14.55
N GLY A 665 -40.21 -8.20 -13.80
CA GLY A 665 -41.04 -8.10 -12.60
C GLY A 665 -40.65 -9.06 -11.47
N ILE A 666 -39.41 -9.56 -11.48
CA ILE A 666 -38.81 -10.31 -10.37
C ILE A 666 -38.34 -9.34 -9.27
N MET A 667 -38.09 -8.09 -9.64
CA MET A 667 -37.71 -7.01 -8.75
C MET A 667 -38.65 -5.81 -8.92
N ASP A 668 -38.99 -5.12 -7.82
CA ASP A 668 -39.78 -3.89 -7.87
C ASP A 668 -38.92 -2.62 -8.10
N THR A 669 -39.56 -1.47 -8.29
CA THR A 669 -38.88 -0.17 -8.52
C THR A 669 -38.00 0.27 -7.34
N THR A 670 -38.22 -0.27 -6.15
CA THR A 670 -37.39 0.00 -4.97
C THR A 670 -36.15 -0.88 -4.91
N GLY A 671 -36.03 -1.85 -5.83
CA GLY A 671 -34.97 -2.85 -5.85
C GLY A 671 -35.25 -4.07 -4.99
N ARG A 672 -36.47 -4.25 -4.48
CA ARG A 672 -36.81 -5.42 -3.65
C ARG A 672 -37.05 -6.63 -4.55
N ILE A 673 -36.40 -7.74 -4.26
CA ILE A 673 -36.72 -9.04 -4.87
C ILE A 673 -38.11 -9.45 -4.40
N MET A 674 -38.99 -9.72 -5.36
CA MET A 674 -40.37 -10.11 -5.12
C MET A 674 -40.47 -11.55 -4.60
N GLU A 675 -41.49 -11.83 -3.80
CA GLU A 675 -41.85 -13.21 -3.46
C GLU A 675 -42.53 -13.89 -4.65
N SER A 676 -42.50 -15.23 -4.68
CA SER A 676 -42.97 -16.01 -5.85
C SER A 676 -44.41 -15.71 -6.26
N GLU A 677 -45.29 -15.40 -5.30
CA GLU A 677 -46.70 -15.06 -5.56
C GLU A 677 -46.89 -13.65 -6.16
N GLU A 678 -45.92 -12.77 -5.97
CA GLU A 678 -45.96 -11.38 -6.43
C GLU A 678 -45.53 -11.25 -7.91
N VAL A 679 -44.76 -12.22 -8.44
CA VAL A 679 -44.28 -12.22 -9.83
C VAL A 679 -45.39 -12.61 -10.80
N VAL A 680 -45.84 -11.65 -11.60
CA VAL A 680 -46.93 -11.81 -12.57
C VAL A 680 -46.46 -11.91 -14.03
N ASP A 681 -45.25 -11.46 -14.33
CA ASP A 681 -44.70 -11.45 -15.68
C ASP A 681 -44.49 -12.87 -16.23
N PRO A 682 -44.83 -13.15 -17.51
CA PRO A 682 -44.70 -14.48 -18.09
C PRO A 682 -43.26 -15.02 -18.15
N VAL A 683 -42.27 -14.16 -18.38
CA VAL A 683 -40.86 -14.56 -18.41
C VAL A 683 -40.39 -14.76 -16.97
N GLY A 684 -40.66 -13.78 -16.09
CA GLY A 684 -40.28 -13.86 -14.68
C GLY A 684 -40.80 -15.10 -13.96
N ARG A 685 -42.04 -15.52 -14.28
CA ARG A 685 -42.65 -16.75 -13.73
C ARG A 685 -41.93 -18.06 -14.10
N LYS A 686 -41.11 -18.08 -15.14
CA LYS A 686 -40.29 -19.26 -15.46
C LYS A 686 -39.18 -19.48 -14.42
N PHE A 687 -38.79 -18.43 -13.71
CA PHE A 687 -37.65 -18.43 -12.78
C PHE A 687 -38.05 -18.39 -11.30
N LEU A 688 -39.30 -18.75 -10.96
CA LEU A 688 -39.75 -18.81 -9.55
C LEU A 688 -38.90 -19.75 -8.69
N ASN A 689 -38.41 -20.85 -9.27
CA ASN A 689 -37.50 -21.78 -8.57
C ASN A 689 -36.11 -21.19 -8.32
N SER A 690 -35.74 -20.13 -9.04
CA SER A 690 -34.50 -19.38 -8.83
C SER A 690 -34.64 -18.34 -7.71
N LEU A 691 -35.86 -18.07 -7.21
CA LEU A 691 -36.08 -17.21 -6.04
C LEU A 691 -35.82 -18.00 -4.77
N VAL A 692 -34.67 -17.76 -4.17
CA VAL A 692 -34.14 -18.55 -3.07
C VAL A 692 -33.57 -17.65 -1.98
N LYS A 693 -33.06 -18.26 -0.91
CA LYS A 693 -32.30 -17.56 0.12
C LYS A 693 -30.86 -18.03 0.10
N TYR A 694 -29.95 -17.06 0.09
CA TYR A 694 -28.52 -17.27 0.31
C TYR A 694 -28.15 -16.52 1.58
N ASP A 695 -27.62 -17.24 2.58
CA ASP A 695 -27.30 -16.68 3.91
C ASP A 695 -28.46 -15.87 4.51
N ASP A 696 -29.64 -16.50 4.58
CA ASP A 696 -30.92 -15.92 5.05
C ASP A 696 -31.41 -14.66 4.30
N THR A 697 -30.74 -14.27 3.22
CA THR A 697 -31.05 -13.08 2.42
C THR A 697 -31.77 -13.46 1.12
N PRO A 698 -32.89 -12.81 0.76
CA PRO A 698 -33.55 -13.03 -0.54
C PRO A 698 -32.55 -12.86 -1.69
N SER A 699 -32.53 -13.83 -2.59
CA SER A 699 -31.53 -13.93 -3.65
C SER A 699 -32.12 -14.58 -4.91
N PHE A 700 -31.50 -14.27 -6.05
CA PHE A 700 -31.78 -14.91 -7.32
C PHE A 700 -30.64 -15.87 -7.70
N LEU A 701 -30.94 -17.14 -7.92
CA LEU A 701 -30.00 -18.14 -8.41
C LEU A 701 -29.79 -17.99 -9.92
N ILE A 702 -28.57 -17.64 -10.33
CA ILE A 702 -28.20 -17.44 -11.74
C ILE A 702 -27.65 -18.74 -12.33
N ASP A 703 -26.74 -19.39 -11.62
CA ASP A 703 -26.13 -20.66 -12.05
C ASP A 703 -26.12 -21.66 -10.90
N GLU A 704 -26.87 -22.77 -11.06
CA GLU A 704 -26.94 -23.85 -10.09
C GLU A 704 -25.61 -24.63 -9.99
N ALA A 705 -24.93 -24.83 -11.12
CA ALA A 705 -23.71 -25.62 -11.16
C ALA A 705 -22.53 -24.92 -10.48
N GLY A 706 -22.37 -23.62 -10.72
CA GLY A 706 -21.39 -22.77 -10.06
C GLY A 706 -21.83 -22.27 -8.68
N GLY A 707 -23.11 -22.45 -8.31
CA GLY A 707 -23.67 -21.92 -7.06
C GLY A 707 -23.59 -20.40 -6.99
N ILE A 708 -23.94 -19.71 -8.08
CA ILE A 708 -23.81 -18.25 -8.22
C ILE A 708 -25.17 -17.59 -8.01
N TYR A 709 -25.21 -16.64 -7.08
CA TYR A 709 -26.40 -15.91 -6.68
C TYR A 709 -26.21 -14.40 -6.83
N LEU A 710 -27.30 -13.69 -7.08
CA LEU A 710 -27.41 -12.25 -6.87
C LEU A 710 -28.28 -11.99 -5.64
N THR A 711 -27.70 -11.39 -4.59
CA THR A 711 -28.43 -11.16 -3.34
C THR A 711 -29.14 -9.81 -3.32
N GLN A 712 -30.13 -9.66 -2.44
CA GLN A 712 -30.78 -8.38 -2.19
C GLN A 712 -29.78 -7.27 -1.79
N LYS A 713 -28.72 -7.63 -1.08
CA LYS A 713 -27.66 -6.69 -0.68
C LYS A 713 -26.83 -6.22 -1.88
N ASP A 714 -26.57 -7.11 -2.84
CA ASP A 714 -25.87 -6.79 -4.08
C ASP A 714 -26.67 -5.77 -4.90
N ILE A 715 -27.99 -5.98 -5.03
CA ILE A 715 -28.90 -5.01 -5.69
C ILE A 715 -28.84 -3.64 -5.01
N ARG A 716 -28.76 -3.59 -3.67
CA ARG A 716 -28.60 -2.31 -2.95
C ARG A 716 -27.28 -1.61 -3.30
N GLN A 717 -26.18 -2.34 -3.51
CA GLN A 717 -24.91 -1.74 -3.96
C GLN A 717 -25.03 -1.15 -5.36
N VAL A 718 -25.70 -1.87 -6.28
CA VAL A 718 -25.98 -1.36 -7.64
C VAL A 718 -26.82 -0.08 -7.59
N GLN A 719 -27.83 -0.02 -6.73
CA GLN A 719 -28.65 1.20 -6.55
C GLN A 719 -27.85 2.39 -6.08
N LEU A 720 -26.95 2.21 -5.10
CA LEU A 720 -26.09 3.29 -4.62
C LEU A 720 -25.18 3.81 -5.75
N ALA A 721 -24.57 2.90 -6.50
CA ALA A 721 -23.64 3.25 -7.57
C ALA A 721 -24.34 3.98 -8.72
N LYS A 722 -25.42 3.40 -9.27
CA LYS A 722 -26.19 4.03 -10.35
C LYS A 722 -26.86 5.33 -9.90
N GLY A 723 -27.32 5.37 -8.65
CA GLY A 723 -27.97 6.54 -8.07
C GLY A 723 -27.04 7.75 -7.97
N ALA A 724 -25.77 7.50 -7.60
CA ALA A 724 -24.75 8.55 -7.52
C ALA A 724 -24.45 9.15 -8.90
N ILE A 725 -24.27 8.30 -9.91
CA ILE A 725 -23.98 8.73 -11.29
C ILE A 725 -25.17 9.51 -11.86
N GLN A 726 -26.38 8.96 -11.76
CA GLN A 726 -27.57 9.62 -12.30
C GLN A 726 -27.85 10.97 -11.61
N ALA A 727 -27.66 11.06 -10.29
CA ALA A 727 -27.77 12.33 -9.57
C ALA A 727 -26.74 13.36 -10.03
N GLY A 728 -25.49 12.93 -10.29
CA GLY A 728 -24.46 13.77 -10.89
C GLY A 728 -24.88 14.32 -12.24
N ILE A 729 -25.37 13.47 -13.15
CA ILE A 729 -25.88 13.87 -14.47
C ILE A 729 -27.00 14.91 -14.31
N ASN A 730 -28.00 14.64 -13.46
CA ASN A 730 -29.12 15.54 -13.21
C ASN A 730 -28.67 16.92 -12.70
N ILE A 731 -27.66 16.96 -11.82
CA ILE A 731 -27.15 18.21 -11.26
C ILE A 731 -26.40 19.02 -12.32
N LEU A 732 -25.56 18.38 -13.14
CA LEU A 732 -24.89 19.09 -14.24
C LEU A 732 -25.90 19.67 -15.24
N MET A 733 -26.93 18.89 -15.60
CA MET A 733 -28.02 19.37 -16.47
C MET A 733 -28.74 20.57 -15.86
N LYS A 734 -29.09 20.52 -14.56
CA LYS A 734 -29.73 21.63 -13.85
C LYS A 734 -28.86 22.87 -13.74
N GLU A 735 -27.56 22.70 -13.48
CA GLU A 735 -26.62 23.83 -13.34
C GLU A 735 -26.50 24.63 -14.66
N MET A 736 -26.67 23.96 -15.80
CA MET A 736 -26.59 24.58 -17.13
C MET A 736 -27.95 24.88 -17.77
N ASP A 737 -29.06 24.57 -17.08
CA ASP A 737 -30.42 24.65 -17.63
C ASP A 737 -30.58 23.88 -18.97
N ILE A 738 -30.01 22.67 -19.03
CA ILE A 738 -30.01 21.79 -20.20
C ILE A 738 -31.03 20.67 -19.99
N ALA A 739 -31.88 20.41 -20.99
CA ALA A 739 -32.77 19.25 -20.99
C ALA A 739 -32.17 18.06 -21.74
N GLU A 740 -32.63 16.84 -21.44
CA GLU A 740 -32.17 15.61 -22.12
C GLU A 740 -32.26 15.67 -23.65
N LYS A 741 -33.26 16.39 -24.19
CA LYS A 741 -33.44 16.55 -25.64
C LYS A 741 -32.30 17.34 -26.30
N ASP A 742 -31.62 18.20 -25.54
CA ASP A 742 -30.58 19.10 -26.04
C ASP A 742 -29.23 18.38 -26.16
N ILE A 743 -28.99 17.37 -25.31
CA ILE A 743 -27.84 16.46 -25.40
C ILE A 743 -27.95 15.66 -26.70
N LYS A 744 -26.94 15.72 -27.57
CA LYS A 744 -26.95 15.02 -28.86
C LYS A 744 -26.29 13.66 -28.83
N ARG A 745 -25.34 13.48 -27.92
CA ARG A 745 -24.59 12.23 -27.78
C ARG A 745 -24.24 11.98 -26.33
N VAL A 746 -24.23 10.71 -25.95
CA VAL A 746 -23.69 10.24 -24.69
C VAL A 746 -22.50 9.32 -24.98
N TYR A 747 -21.36 9.59 -24.37
CA TYR A 747 -20.20 8.72 -24.42
C TYR A 747 -20.08 7.97 -23.10
N LEU A 748 -20.05 6.65 -23.19
CA LEU A 748 -19.75 5.76 -22.08
C LEU A 748 -18.29 5.33 -22.21
N ALA A 749 -17.48 5.71 -21.22
CA ALA A 749 -16.06 5.44 -21.15
C ALA A 749 -15.71 4.59 -19.92
N GLY A 750 -14.45 4.19 -19.86
CA GLY A 750 -13.89 3.38 -18.78
C GLY A 750 -13.86 1.90 -19.12
N GLY A 751 -13.00 1.15 -18.41
CA GLY A 751 -12.84 -0.29 -18.62
C GLY A 751 -14.17 -1.05 -18.50
N PHE A 752 -15.07 -0.61 -17.61
CA PHE A 752 -16.40 -1.17 -17.47
C PHE A 752 -17.41 -0.62 -18.50
N GLY A 753 -17.44 0.70 -18.73
CA GLY A 753 -18.36 1.34 -19.68
C GLY A 753 -18.23 0.83 -21.12
N SER A 754 -17.13 0.16 -21.44
CA SER A 754 -16.85 -0.46 -22.75
C SER A 754 -17.64 -1.73 -23.03
N TYR A 755 -18.23 -2.39 -22.02
CA TYR A 755 -18.94 -3.68 -22.16
C TYR A 755 -20.36 -3.66 -21.62
N ILE A 756 -20.74 -2.60 -20.90
CA ILE A 756 -22.09 -2.46 -20.37
C ILE A 756 -23.13 -2.42 -21.50
N SER A 757 -24.19 -3.21 -21.40
CA SER A 757 -25.34 -3.07 -22.29
C SER A 757 -25.96 -1.69 -22.12
N ILE A 758 -26.10 -0.93 -23.21
CA ILE A 758 -26.71 0.41 -23.19
C ILE A 758 -28.18 0.30 -22.80
N GLU A 759 -28.86 -0.73 -23.28
CA GLU A 759 -30.22 -1.09 -22.95
C GLU A 759 -30.36 -1.32 -21.44
N SER A 760 -29.54 -2.20 -20.88
CA SER A 760 -29.57 -2.52 -19.44
C SER A 760 -29.20 -1.30 -18.59
N ALA A 761 -28.21 -0.52 -18.99
CA ALA A 761 -27.81 0.72 -18.31
C ALA A 761 -28.96 1.74 -18.26
N ALA A 762 -29.71 1.89 -19.35
CA ALA A 762 -30.88 2.75 -19.40
C ALA A 762 -32.04 2.17 -18.58
N ALA A 763 -32.25 0.85 -18.63
CA ALA A 763 -33.30 0.15 -17.89
C ALA A 763 -33.18 0.39 -16.38
N ILE A 764 -31.96 0.25 -15.84
CA ILE A 764 -31.69 0.47 -14.41
C ILE A 764 -31.59 1.96 -14.02
N GLY A 765 -31.63 2.87 -15.00
CA GLY A 765 -31.50 4.31 -14.77
C GLY A 765 -30.08 4.77 -14.44
N LEU A 766 -29.04 4.03 -14.86
CA LEU A 766 -27.65 4.50 -14.81
C LEU A 766 -27.45 5.68 -15.76
N ILE A 767 -28.04 5.58 -16.95
CA ILE A 767 -28.20 6.69 -17.90
C ILE A 767 -29.67 7.09 -18.02
N PRO A 768 -29.98 8.37 -18.28
CA PRO A 768 -31.36 8.79 -18.53
C PRO A 768 -31.98 8.02 -19.71
N LYS A 769 -33.19 7.47 -19.52
CA LYS A 769 -33.89 6.64 -20.53
C LYS A 769 -34.06 7.36 -21.87
N GLY A 770 -34.27 8.69 -21.86
CA GLY A 770 -34.39 9.52 -23.07
C GLY A 770 -33.08 9.68 -23.86
N LEU A 771 -31.95 9.26 -23.31
CA LEU A 771 -30.63 9.36 -23.94
C LEU A 771 -30.09 8.02 -24.48
N LYS A 772 -30.81 6.91 -24.25
CA LYS A 772 -30.39 5.55 -24.66
C LYS A 772 -29.93 5.49 -26.12
N GLU A 773 -30.77 5.95 -27.05
CA GLU A 773 -30.49 5.93 -28.50
C GLU A 773 -29.33 6.86 -28.93
N LYS A 774 -28.82 7.69 -28.02
CA LYS A 774 -27.71 8.62 -28.25
C LYS A 774 -26.41 8.13 -27.61
N ALA A 775 -26.45 7.03 -26.86
CA ALA A 775 -25.31 6.50 -26.15
C ALA A 775 -24.41 5.68 -27.06
N VAL A 776 -23.09 5.86 -26.90
CA VAL A 776 -22.04 5.17 -27.64
C VAL A 776 -20.93 4.85 -26.66
N GLN A 777 -20.46 3.61 -26.70
CA GLN A 777 -19.31 3.17 -25.91
C GLN A 777 -18.03 3.54 -26.65
N ILE A 778 -17.07 4.15 -25.95
CA ILE A 778 -15.84 4.68 -26.56
C ILE A 778 -14.56 4.08 -25.99
N GLY A 779 -14.65 2.99 -25.23
CA GLY A 779 -13.46 2.28 -24.76
C GLY A 779 -12.76 2.99 -23.58
N ASN A 780 -11.47 2.70 -23.45
CA ASN A 780 -10.57 3.44 -22.57
C ASN A 780 -10.23 4.82 -23.18
N ALA A 781 -11.14 5.78 -22.99
CA ALA A 781 -10.98 7.15 -23.47
C ALA A 781 -9.79 7.87 -22.83
N ALA A 782 -9.46 7.57 -21.56
CA ALA A 782 -8.32 8.14 -20.85
C ALA A 782 -7.00 7.68 -21.48
N GLY A 783 -6.84 6.37 -21.68
CA GLY A 783 -5.70 5.77 -22.38
C GLY A 783 -5.51 6.34 -23.79
N LEU A 784 -6.60 6.44 -24.56
CA LEU A 784 -6.54 7.05 -25.90
C LEU A 784 -6.12 8.53 -25.86
N GLY A 785 -6.58 9.29 -24.87
CA GLY A 785 -6.16 10.68 -24.67
C GLY A 785 -4.69 10.82 -24.28
N ALA A 786 -4.17 9.88 -23.49
CA ALA A 786 -2.74 9.78 -23.19
C ALA A 786 -1.93 9.51 -24.45
N SER A 787 -2.39 8.58 -25.32
CA SER A 787 -1.80 8.34 -26.64
C SER A 787 -1.81 9.59 -27.51
N PHE A 788 -2.91 10.35 -27.53
CA PHE A 788 -3.00 11.57 -28.32
C PHE A 788 -1.96 12.59 -27.89
N ALA A 789 -1.81 12.79 -26.58
CA ALA A 789 -0.79 13.67 -26.03
C ALA A 789 0.64 13.14 -26.27
N LEU A 790 0.87 11.83 -26.22
CA LEU A 790 2.17 11.21 -26.56
C LEU A 790 2.56 11.48 -28.02
N LEU A 791 1.63 11.28 -28.95
CA LEU A 791 1.87 11.38 -30.38
C LEU A 791 1.91 12.82 -30.91
N SER A 792 1.39 13.81 -30.16
CA SER A 792 1.29 15.20 -30.61
C SER A 792 1.52 16.22 -29.49
N ASP A 793 2.49 17.12 -29.68
CA ASP A 793 2.70 18.28 -28.78
C ASP A 793 1.50 19.21 -28.77
N ASP A 794 0.82 19.37 -29.91
CA ASP A 794 -0.38 20.19 -30.02
C ASP A 794 -1.53 19.62 -29.17
N MET A 795 -1.66 18.30 -29.10
CA MET A 795 -2.66 17.64 -28.25
C MET A 795 -2.32 17.76 -26.76
N LEU A 796 -1.04 17.71 -26.39
CA LEU A 796 -0.60 17.99 -25.02
C LEU A 796 -0.93 19.45 -24.63
N GLU A 797 -0.65 20.43 -25.49
CA GLU A 797 -1.03 21.83 -25.22
C GLU A 797 -2.55 22.01 -25.16
N LYS A 798 -3.30 21.31 -26.02
CA LYS A 798 -4.76 21.31 -26.00
C LYS A 798 -5.33 20.77 -24.69
N SER A 799 -4.72 19.75 -24.09
CA SER A 799 -5.12 19.24 -22.77
C SER A 799 -5.08 20.33 -21.70
N LYS A 800 -4.12 21.26 -21.76
CA LYS A 800 -4.01 22.40 -20.84
C LYS A 800 -5.15 23.40 -21.04
N VAL A 801 -5.53 23.65 -22.30
CA VAL A 801 -6.68 24.51 -22.65
C VAL A 801 -7.99 23.87 -22.18
N ILE A 802 -8.16 22.55 -22.38
CA ILE A 802 -9.31 21.80 -21.88
C ILE A 802 -9.41 21.95 -20.36
N ARG A 803 -8.31 21.73 -19.63
CA ARG A 803 -8.27 21.85 -18.18
C ARG A 803 -8.68 23.23 -17.66
N ASP A 804 -8.31 24.32 -18.35
CA ASP A 804 -8.74 25.68 -17.96
C ASP A 804 -10.23 25.94 -18.21
N LYS A 805 -10.82 25.21 -19.15
CA LYS A 805 -12.21 25.37 -19.55
C LYS A 805 -13.18 24.54 -18.73
N VAL A 806 -12.73 23.40 -18.21
CA VAL A 806 -13.57 22.52 -17.39
C VAL A 806 -13.83 23.18 -16.04
N LYS A 807 -15.10 23.49 -15.77
CA LYS A 807 -15.56 23.95 -14.47
C LYS A 807 -16.03 22.77 -13.62
N TYR A 808 -15.31 22.49 -12.55
CA TYR A 808 -15.67 21.45 -11.57
C TYR A 808 -16.84 21.89 -10.69
N ILE A 809 -17.82 21.00 -10.53
CA ILE A 809 -18.98 21.12 -9.65
C ILE A 809 -18.83 20.14 -8.50
N GLU A 810 -18.59 20.67 -7.30
CA GLU A 810 -18.51 19.91 -6.06
C GLU A 810 -19.91 19.47 -5.62
N LEU A 811 -20.24 18.19 -5.82
CA LEU A 811 -21.58 17.64 -5.53
C LEU A 811 -21.91 17.73 -4.04
N SER A 812 -20.92 17.55 -3.16
CA SER A 812 -21.11 17.60 -1.71
C SER A 812 -21.58 18.98 -1.20
N ASN A 813 -21.28 20.06 -1.94
CA ASN A 813 -21.70 21.42 -1.63
C ASN A 813 -23.07 21.79 -2.25
N LYS A 814 -23.70 20.91 -3.03
CA LYS A 814 -25.00 21.18 -3.66
C LYS A 814 -26.11 20.68 -2.74
N SER A 815 -26.94 21.62 -2.26
CA SER A 815 -28.09 21.30 -1.39
C SER A 815 -29.09 20.34 -2.03
N SER A 816 -29.17 20.31 -3.37
CA SER A 816 -30.03 19.41 -4.13
C SER A 816 -29.46 18.01 -4.32
N PHE A 817 -28.17 17.75 -3.99
CA PHE A 817 -27.54 16.47 -4.27
C PHE A 817 -28.22 15.31 -3.55
N GLN A 818 -28.48 15.47 -2.25
CA GLN A 818 -29.12 14.40 -1.46
C GLN A 818 -30.53 14.07 -1.97
N GLU A 819 -31.30 15.09 -2.39
CA GLU A 819 -32.63 14.89 -2.95
C GLU A 819 -32.58 14.14 -4.30
N GLU A 820 -31.68 14.56 -5.20
CA GLU A 820 -31.49 13.89 -6.48
C GLU A 820 -30.98 12.47 -6.32
N PHE A 821 -30.01 12.25 -5.42
CA PHE A 821 -29.50 10.93 -5.11
C PHE A 821 -30.60 9.97 -4.64
N LEU A 822 -31.45 10.40 -3.69
CA LEU A 822 -32.55 9.57 -3.19
C LEU A 822 -33.58 9.23 -4.28
N LYS A 823 -33.90 10.18 -5.18
CA LYS A 823 -34.77 9.92 -6.33
C LYS A 823 -34.14 8.93 -7.29
N SER A 824 -32.84 9.04 -7.52
CA SER A 824 -32.08 8.20 -8.43
C SER A 824 -31.81 6.77 -7.93
N LEU A 825 -32.15 6.45 -6.67
CA LEU A 825 -32.08 5.06 -6.17
C LEU A 825 -33.15 4.16 -6.77
N TYR A 826 -34.31 4.69 -7.17
CA TYR A 826 -35.40 3.92 -7.78
C TYR A 826 -35.08 3.55 -9.23
N PHE A 827 -35.41 2.32 -9.65
CA PHE A 827 -35.16 1.80 -11.02
C PHE A 827 -36.19 2.30 -12.05
#